data_AF-A0A1I4E2X4-F1
#
_entry.id   AF-A0A1I4E2X4-F1
#
_cell.length_a   1.000
_cell.length_b   1.000
_cell.length_c   1.000
_cell.angle_alpha   90.00
_cell.angle_beta   90.00
_cell.angle_gamma   90.00
#
_symmetry.space_group_name_H-M   'P 1'
#
loop_
_entity.id
_entity.type
_entity.pdbx_description
1 polymer ?
#
loop_
_entity_poly.entity_id
_entity_poly.type
_entity_poly.pdbx_seq_one_letter_code
_entity_poly.pdbx_strand_id
1 'polypeptide(L)'
;MKQILLGAVALGALAPAAMAEVVRFELTGPPRPALEGRSFGAVGPYVEIRARATIALDSADPRNAVIADIDRAPRNAQGRVEATADVIILRPADLSRGNGTLLVEPPNRGRRIITQVLNDSSAAGTTRLEQAGDAGNAWTFRQGMTLAWVGWQGDSTPGPQGMKVQVPRIAGITGPSREEFVFDNTTNPAIGTLTYPVADPASIVLTVRARQEDARQTPAGLTYRLLDGDRIEITRPAGFDAGAIYEMTYTARDPLVLGMGFSAFRDVTAFLRREGSDANPLAVNGRSTVTATMGMGISQSGRFLRDYLHLGFNEDTRGRPVFDGLVAHIPGSRRTFMNVRWAQPGRNPSDHTDRLYAADQFPFTYATTTDPLTGARDGLLRRCRITNTCPRVFQTDTEFEFWGARGSLTYTDAAGRHVDLPREVRGYMMTGHPHYAVAQAVANRNPMCQMSMNPLQAGAPTRALVAALEAWVREGAEPPASRVPMLAHGTLVAAADNPAIPGMPRLTSWTPAPLLDTSKNPPAVVGSYPILFPRLDADGNAIGGLRTPVIEAPRATYTGWNPRAAGFGEGALCTNQGGVIPFAATRAERQAANDPRPSIEERWPSQAAYVAAVRASAERLQAERLLLAEDVQAIVAAAEANTLARLPAR
;
A
#
# COMPACT_ATOMS: atom_id res chain seq x y z
N MET A 1 -28.24 5.30 -76.98
CA MET A 1 -27.65 4.48 -75.89
C MET A 1 -27.44 5.38 -74.69
N LYS A 2 -28.22 5.20 -73.61
CA LYS A 2 -28.04 5.90 -72.32
C LYS A 2 -27.06 5.06 -71.48
N GLN A 3 -25.90 5.61 -71.13
CA GLN A 3 -25.01 5.01 -70.13
C GLN A 3 -25.30 5.64 -68.78
N ILE A 4 -25.72 4.79 -67.85
CA ILE A 4 -25.93 5.10 -66.43
C ILE A 4 -24.60 4.83 -65.72
N LEU A 5 -23.95 5.85 -65.15
CA LEU A 5 -22.85 5.66 -64.21
C LEU A 5 -23.44 5.40 -62.82
N LEU A 6 -23.24 4.20 -62.28
CA LEU A 6 -23.41 3.92 -60.85
C LEU A 6 -22.20 4.48 -60.08
N GLY A 7 -22.43 5.45 -59.21
CA GLY A 7 -21.46 5.87 -58.20
C GLY A 7 -21.46 4.90 -57.02
N ALA A 8 -20.31 4.30 -56.74
CA ALA A 8 -20.09 3.49 -55.55
C ALA A 8 -19.93 4.40 -54.33
N VAL A 9 -20.91 4.36 -53.41
CA VAL A 9 -20.78 4.96 -52.07
C VAL A 9 -19.97 4.00 -51.22
N ALA A 10 -18.72 4.37 -50.91
CA ALA A 10 -17.92 3.67 -49.92
C ALA A 10 -18.49 3.97 -48.53
N LEU A 11 -19.18 2.99 -47.92
CA LEU A 11 -19.48 3.02 -46.49
C LEU A 11 -18.16 2.87 -45.73
N GLY A 12 -17.63 3.98 -45.23
CA GLY A 12 -16.57 3.95 -44.23
C GLY A 12 -17.11 3.29 -42.96
N ALA A 13 -16.53 2.16 -42.58
CA ALA A 13 -16.77 1.55 -41.28
C ALA A 13 -16.30 2.53 -40.19
N LEU A 14 -17.25 3.20 -39.53
CA LEU A 14 -16.99 3.92 -38.29
C LEU A 14 -16.55 2.88 -37.25
N ALA A 15 -15.26 2.88 -36.93
CA ALA A 15 -14.77 2.14 -35.78
C ALA A 15 -15.55 2.63 -34.54
N PRO A 16 -16.09 1.73 -33.71
CA PRO A 16 -16.78 2.13 -32.49
C PRO A 16 -15.83 3.00 -31.67
N ALA A 17 -16.28 4.21 -31.33
CA ALA A 17 -15.52 5.10 -30.48
C ALA A 17 -15.31 4.40 -29.12
N ALA A 18 -14.07 4.05 -28.80
CA ALA A 18 -13.73 3.42 -27.53
C ALA A 18 -14.31 4.24 -26.36
N MET A 19 -15.01 3.57 -25.44
CA MET A 19 -15.32 4.16 -24.13
C MET A 19 -14.09 3.99 -23.25
N ALA A 20 -13.50 5.11 -22.83
CA ALA A 20 -12.15 5.18 -22.24
C ALA A 20 -11.04 4.81 -23.25
N GLU A 21 -9.77 5.00 -22.86
CA GLU A 21 -8.62 4.71 -23.72
C GLU A 21 -8.34 3.20 -23.89
N VAL A 22 -9.22 2.31 -23.37
CA VAL A 22 -9.13 0.86 -23.57
C VAL A 22 -9.56 0.53 -25.00
N VAL A 23 -8.60 0.22 -25.86
CA VAL A 23 -8.85 -0.12 -27.27
C VAL A 23 -9.08 -1.62 -27.48
N ARG A 24 -8.67 -2.44 -26.51
CA ARG A 24 -8.87 -3.89 -26.55
C ARG A 24 -8.92 -4.48 -25.13
N PHE A 25 -9.93 -5.30 -24.86
CA PHE A 25 -10.09 -6.05 -23.62
C PHE A 25 -10.25 -7.54 -23.95
N GLU A 26 -9.16 -8.29 -23.82
CA GLU A 26 -9.09 -9.69 -24.26
C GLU A 26 -9.12 -10.64 -23.08
N LEU A 27 -10.10 -11.54 -23.05
CA LEU A 27 -10.09 -12.63 -22.09
C LEU A 27 -8.94 -13.60 -22.41
N THR A 28 -8.16 -13.97 -21.40
CA THR A 28 -7.06 -14.94 -21.56
C THR A 28 -7.55 -16.40 -21.44
N GLY A 29 -8.85 -16.60 -21.28
CA GLY A 29 -9.53 -17.88 -21.14
C GLY A 29 -11.01 -17.68 -20.78
N PRO A 30 -11.83 -18.74 -20.80
CA PRO A 30 -13.22 -18.64 -20.38
C PRO A 30 -13.32 -18.28 -18.88
N PRO A 31 -14.40 -17.60 -18.45
CA PRO A 31 -14.70 -17.44 -17.03
C PRO A 31 -14.70 -18.79 -16.30
N ARG A 32 -14.08 -18.85 -15.10
CA ARG A 32 -13.96 -20.08 -14.31
C ARG A 32 -14.70 -19.93 -12.99
N PRO A 33 -15.32 -21.00 -12.44
CA PRO A 33 -15.79 -20.99 -11.06
C PRO A 33 -14.65 -20.61 -10.11
N ALA A 34 -14.88 -19.66 -9.22
CA ALA A 34 -13.94 -19.31 -8.16
C ALA A 34 -14.23 -20.12 -6.89
N LEU A 35 -13.23 -20.30 -6.03
CA LEU A 35 -13.40 -20.82 -4.67
C LEU A 35 -14.15 -22.18 -4.63
N GLU A 36 -13.80 -23.10 -5.54
CA GLU A 36 -14.42 -24.41 -5.74
C GLU A 36 -15.95 -24.36 -5.93
N GLY A 37 -16.48 -23.24 -6.47
CA GLY A 37 -17.91 -23.06 -6.68
C GLY A 37 -18.71 -22.79 -5.40
N ARG A 38 -18.03 -22.46 -4.29
CA ARG A 38 -18.68 -22.08 -3.03
C ARG A 38 -19.70 -20.96 -3.27
N SER A 39 -20.90 -21.13 -2.71
CA SER A 39 -21.99 -20.15 -2.78
C SER A 39 -22.04 -19.27 -1.52
N PHE A 40 -22.38 -17.99 -1.69
CA PHE A 40 -22.42 -16.99 -0.62
C PHE A 40 -23.85 -16.48 -0.36
N GLY A 41 -24.67 -17.32 0.26
CA GLY A 41 -26.05 -16.97 0.61
C GLY A 41 -26.87 -16.59 -0.63
N ALA A 42 -27.59 -15.47 -0.57
CA ALA A 42 -28.42 -15.00 -1.67
C ALA A 42 -27.62 -14.58 -2.92
N VAL A 43 -26.36 -14.15 -2.76
CA VAL A 43 -25.48 -13.69 -3.86
C VAL A 43 -25.16 -14.82 -4.84
N GLY A 44 -25.04 -16.05 -4.33
CA GLY A 44 -24.67 -17.22 -5.13
C GLY A 44 -23.16 -17.43 -5.26
N PRO A 45 -22.71 -18.28 -6.20
CA PRO A 45 -21.29 -18.52 -6.46
C PRO A 45 -20.64 -17.37 -7.21
N TYR A 46 -19.31 -17.34 -7.21
CA TYR A 46 -18.50 -16.35 -7.94
C TYR A 46 -17.77 -16.98 -9.13
N VAL A 47 -17.49 -16.16 -10.14
CA VAL A 47 -16.62 -16.51 -11.27
C VAL A 47 -15.40 -15.61 -11.31
N GLU A 48 -14.24 -16.20 -11.63
CA GLU A 48 -13.00 -15.51 -11.95
C GLU A 48 -12.89 -15.31 -13.46
N ILE A 49 -12.58 -14.08 -13.86
CA ILE A 49 -12.32 -13.68 -15.24
C ILE A 49 -10.89 -13.13 -15.29
N ARG A 50 -10.10 -13.60 -16.26
CA ARG A 50 -8.74 -13.11 -16.51
C ARG A 50 -8.68 -12.48 -17.89
N ALA A 51 -8.06 -11.32 -17.98
CA ALA A 51 -7.99 -10.55 -19.20
C ALA A 51 -6.67 -9.78 -19.34
N ARG A 52 -6.41 -9.29 -20.55
CA ARG A 52 -5.44 -8.24 -20.85
C ARG A 52 -6.18 -7.05 -21.42
N ALA A 53 -5.92 -5.87 -20.87
CA ALA A 53 -6.45 -4.62 -21.38
C ALA A 53 -5.33 -3.82 -22.05
N THR A 54 -5.45 -3.57 -23.35
CA THR A 54 -4.57 -2.67 -24.08
C THR A 54 -5.17 -1.27 -24.06
N ILE A 55 -4.42 -0.32 -23.51
CA ILE A 55 -4.72 1.11 -23.55
C ILE A 55 -3.90 1.78 -24.65
N ALA A 56 -4.47 2.77 -25.34
CA ALA A 56 -3.76 3.56 -26.36
C ALA A 56 -3.99 5.05 -26.14
N LEU A 57 -2.97 5.73 -25.63
CA LEU A 57 -3.07 7.12 -25.16
C LEU A 57 -2.63 8.11 -26.24
N ASP A 58 -3.39 9.19 -26.38
CA ASP A 58 -2.87 10.42 -27.01
C ASP A 58 -1.96 11.15 -26.01
N SER A 59 -0.69 11.33 -26.36
CA SER A 59 0.29 12.05 -25.52
C SER A 59 0.00 13.55 -25.40
N ALA A 60 -0.77 14.12 -26.33
CA ALA A 60 -1.10 15.55 -26.35
C ALA A 60 -2.32 15.88 -25.50
N ASP A 61 -3.15 14.89 -25.13
CA ASP A 61 -4.25 15.10 -24.18
C ASP A 61 -3.65 15.55 -22.83
N PRO A 62 -4.07 16.70 -22.25
CA PRO A 62 -3.58 17.18 -20.96
C PRO A 62 -3.66 16.16 -19.82
N ARG A 63 -4.62 15.23 -19.86
CA ARG A 63 -4.81 14.16 -18.87
C ARG A 63 -3.78 13.04 -18.99
N ASN A 64 -3.11 12.94 -20.13
CA ASN A 64 -2.04 11.97 -20.39
C ASN A 64 -0.68 12.64 -20.43
N ALA A 65 -0.58 13.90 -20.86
CA ALA A 65 0.64 14.69 -20.96
C ALA A 65 1.36 14.88 -19.61
N VAL A 66 0.66 14.67 -18.50
CA VAL A 66 1.27 14.59 -17.16
C VAL A 66 2.24 13.43 -17.00
N ILE A 67 2.11 12.37 -17.81
CA ILE A 67 2.96 11.18 -17.73
C ILE A 67 4.37 11.53 -18.22
N ALA A 68 5.36 11.33 -17.36
CA ALA A 68 6.76 11.64 -17.69
C ALA A 68 7.23 10.83 -18.90
N ASP A 69 7.88 11.51 -19.84
CA ASP A 69 8.45 10.96 -21.09
C ASP A 69 7.42 10.30 -22.04
N ILE A 70 6.11 10.51 -21.86
CA ILE A 70 5.09 9.94 -22.77
C ILE A 70 5.22 10.48 -24.21
N ASP A 71 5.65 11.73 -24.36
CA ASP A 71 5.89 12.38 -25.65
C ASP A 71 7.05 11.74 -26.43
N ARG A 72 7.98 11.12 -25.71
CA ARG A 72 9.16 10.41 -26.23
C ARG A 72 8.93 8.91 -26.43
N ALA A 73 7.78 8.39 -26.01
CA ALA A 73 7.46 6.98 -26.10
C ALA A 73 7.23 6.53 -27.56
N PRO A 74 7.54 5.28 -27.91
CA PRO A 74 7.15 4.71 -29.19
C PRO A 74 5.63 4.79 -29.39
N ARG A 75 5.22 5.09 -30.62
CA ARG A 75 3.82 5.27 -31.02
C ARG A 75 3.41 4.18 -32.00
N ASN A 76 2.15 3.75 -31.93
CA ASN A 76 1.55 2.86 -32.90
C ASN A 76 1.23 3.60 -34.22
N ALA A 77 0.66 2.88 -35.20
CA ALA A 77 0.32 3.44 -36.51
C ALA A 77 -0.72 4.58 -36.45
N GLN A 78 -1.46 4.70 -35.35
CA GLN A 78 -2.44 5.77 -35.08
C GLN A 78 -1.83 6.94 -34.29
N GLY A 79 -0.51 6.94 -34.07
CA GLY A 79 0.20 8.01 -33.34
C GLY A 79 0.03 7.96 -31.81
N ARG A 80 -0.52 6.88 -31.27
CA ARG A 80 -0.82 6.70 -29.84
C ARG A 80 0.21 5.84 -29.13
N VAL A 81 0.36 6.05 -27.83
CA VAL A 81 1.28 5.30 -26.97
C VAL A 81 0.53 4.17 -26.29
N GLU A 82 0.98 2.93 -26.49
CA GLU A 82 0.28 1.74 -25.98
C GLU A 82 0.90 1.17 -24.72
N ALA A 83 0.04 0.68 -23.82
CA ALA A 83 0.44 -0.20 -22.72
C ALA A 83 -0.60 -1.32 -22.57
N THR A 84 -0.17 -2.45 -22.01
CA THR A 84 -1.07 -3.59 -21.76
C THR A 84 -1.03 -3.97 -20.29
N ALA A 85 -2.19 -3.97 -19.62
CA ALA A 85 -2.31 -4.34 -18.22
C ALA A 85 -2.96 -5.72 -18.08
N ASP A 86 -2.41 -6.54 -17.16
CA ASP A 86 -3.11 -7.73 -16.70
C ASP A 86 -4.33 -7.30 -15.87
N VAL A 87 -5.47 -7.96 -16.09
CA VAL A 87 -6.73 -7.69 -15.36
C VAL A 87 -7.31 -8.99 -14.84
N ILE A 88 -7.73 -9.00 -13.58
CA ILE A 88 -8.47 -10.11 -12.99
C ILE A 88 -9.73 -9.55 -12.34
N ILE A 89 -10.86 -10.23 -12.53
CA ILE A 89 -12.16 -9.84 -11.98
C ILE A 89 -12.77 -11.03 -11.27
N LEU A 90 -13.24 -10.83 -10.05
CA LEU A 90 -14.11 -11.75 -9.32
C LEU A 90 -15.49 -11.10 -9.17
N ARG A 91 -16.52 -11.73 -9.73
CA ARG A 91 -17.91 -11.23 -9.67
C ARG A 91 -18.90 -12.35 -9.31
N PRO A 92 -20.09 -12.03 -8.78
CA PRO A 92 -21.20 -13.00 -8.69
C PRO A 92 -21.47 -13.64 -10.04
N ALA A 93 -21.73 -14.96 -10.08
CA ALA A 93 -22.00 -15.71 -11.30
C ALA A 93 -23.28 -15.18 -12.01
N ASP A 94 -24.29 -14.82 -11.22
CA ASP A 94 -25.47 -14.07 -11.64
C ASP A 94 -25.25 -12.58 -11.36
N LEU A 95 -25.03 -11.79 -12.42
CA LEU A 95 -24.74 -10.36 -12.34
C LEU A 95 -25.87 -9.54 -11.67
N SER A 96 -27.11 -10.04 -11.67
CA SER A 96 -28.25 -9.36 -11.04
C SER A 96 -28.23 -9.41 -9.51
N ARG A 97 -27.39 -10.29 -8.94
CA ARG A 97 -27.27 -10.50 -7.48
C ARG A 97 -26.11 -9.75 -6.85
N GLY A 98 -25.32 -9.03 -7.65
CA GLY A 98 -24.28 -8.14 -7.13
C GLY A 98 -24.86 -6.87 -6.51
N ASN A 99 -24.13 -6.26 -5.58
CA ASN A 99 -24.55 -5.01 -4.96
C ASN A 99 -24.24 -3.75 -5.81
N GLY A 100 -23.65 -3.96 -7.00
CA GLY A 100 -23.27 -2.90 -7.93
C GLY A 100 -22.00 -2.13 -7.55
N THR A 101 -21.29 -2.54 -6.49
CA THR A 101 -20.01 -1.95 -6.10
C THR A 101 -18.85 -2.71 -6.75
N LEU A 102 -18.02 -1.97 -7.50
CA LEU A 102 -16.74 -2.43 -8.03
C LEU A 102 -15.62 -1.93 -7.11
N LEU A 103 -14.95 -2.85 -6.42
CA LEU A 103 -13.81 -2.58 -5.56
C LEU A 103 -12.51 -3.01 -6.28
N VAL A 104 -11.68 -2.03 -6.63
CA VAL A 104 -10.49 -2.22 -7.47
C VAL A 104 -9.21 -2.09 -6.64
N GLU A 105 -8.32 -3.08 -6.74
CA GLU A 105 -6.99 -3.05 -6.14
C GLU A 105 -5.91 -2.85 -7.21
N PRO A 106 -4.98 -1.88 -7.06
CA PRO A 106 -3.69 -1.93 -7.73
C PRO A 106 -2.82 -2.98 -7.01
N PRO A 107 -2.44 -4.12 -7.64
CA PRO A 107 -1.72 -5.19 -6.94
C PRO A 107 -0.40 -4.74 -6.34
N ASN A 108 -0.14 -5.05 -5.07
CA ASN A 108 1.07 -4.64 -4.35
C ASN A 108 2.29 -5.46 -4.79
N ARG A 109 3.17 -4.87 -5.61
CA ARG A 109 4.27 -5.58 -6.32
C ARG A 109 3.74 -6.78 -7.10
N GLY A 110 2.59 -6.60 -7.76
CA GLY A 110 1.89 -7.64 -8.51
C GLY A 110 1.08 -8.63 -7.67
N ARG A 111 1.11 -8.55 -6.33
CA ARG A 111 0.37 -9.46 -5.44
C ARG A 111 -1.04 -8.93 -5.17
N ARG A 112 -2.03 -9.82 -5.20
CA ARG A 112 -3.46 -9.54 -4.92
C ARG A 112 -3.74 -9.76 -3.43
N ILE A 113 -3.78 -8.69 -2.65
CA ILE A 113 -3.77 -8.76 -1.18
C ILE A 113 -5.00 -8.14 -0.50
N ILE A 114 -5.95 -7.59 -1.23
CA ILE A 114 -7.18 -7.00 -0.65
C ILE A 114 -8.00 -8.02 0.16
N THR A 115 -8.05 -9.28 -0.26
CA THR A 115 -8.77 -10.35 0.45
C THR A 115 -8.04 -10.82 1.72
N GLN A 116 -6.72 -10.59 1.84
CA GLN A 116 -5.99 -10.87 3.08
C GLN A 116 -6.39 -9.89 4.19
N VAL A 117 -6.72 -8.65 3.81
CA VAL A 117 -7.17 -7.62 4.74
C VAL A 117 -8.67 -7.72 4.98
N LEU A 118 -9.48 -7.74 3.91
CA LEU A 118 -10.93 -7.67 4.05
C LEU A 118 -11.58 -9.00 4.39
N ASN A 119 -11.05 -10.12 3.88
CA ASN A 119 -11.64 -11.43 4.14
C ASN A 119 -10.85 -12.27 5.16
N ASP A 120 -9.80 -11.72 5.77
CA ASP A 120 -8.89 -12.45 6.66
C ASP A 120 -8.33 -13.74 6.03
N SER A 121 -8.06 -13.73 4.71
CA SER A 121 -7.46 -14.90 4.06
C SER A 121 -6.02 -15.09 4.56
N SER A 122 -5.70 -16.31 5.00
CA SER A 122 -4.40 -16.65 5.61
C SER A 122 -3.29 -16.92 4.60
N ALA A 123 -3.50 -16.62 3.31
CA ALA A 123 -2.55 -16.92 2.27
C ALA A 123 -1.30 -16.02 2.39
N ALA A 124 -0.13 -16.62 2.61
CA ALA A 124 1.14 -15.91 2.45
C ALA A 124 1.36 -15.60 0.95
N GLY A 125 1.53 -14.33 0.58
CA GLY A 125 1.85 -13.94 -0.79
C GLY A 125 0.65 -13.41 -1.58
N THR A 126 0.37 -13.94 -2.78
CA THR A 126 -0.79 -13.55 -3.58
C THR A 126 -1.94 -14.51 -3.31
N THR A 127 -3.17 -14.00 -3.14
CA THR A 127 -4.31 -14.90 -2.90
C THR A 127 -4.59 -15.72 -4.16
N ARG A 128 -4.73 -17.05 -4.00
CA ARG A 128 -4.98 -17.97 -5.13
C ARG A 128 -6.38 -17.77 -5.73
N LEU A 129 -7.40 -17.64 -4.86
CA LEU A 129 -8.82 -17.47 -5.19
C LEU A 129 -9.44 -18.72 -5.85
N GLU A 130 -8.87 -19.88 -5.60
CA GLU A 130 -9.22 -21.14 -6.26
C GLU A 130 -9.94 -22.09 -5.31
N GLN A 131 -9.42 -22.27 -4.08
CA GLN A 131 -9.96 -23.19 -3.08
C GLN A 131 -11.04 -22.53 -2.22
N ALA A 132 -12.00 -23.30 -1.70
CA ALA A 132 -13.06 -22.76 -0.84
C ALA A 132 -12.52 -22.04 0.42
N GLY A 133 -11.38 -22.50 0.94
CA GLY A 133 -10.68 -21.90 2.08
C GLY A 133 -9.96 -20.59 1.78
N ASP A 134 -9.64 -20.31 0.50
CA ASP A 134 -9.01 -19.04 0.10
C ASP A 134 -9.95 -17.83 0.37
N ALA A 135 -11.24 -18.10 0.58
CA ALA A 135 -12.25 -17.08 0.84
C ALA A 135 -12.14 -16.45 2.24
N GLY A 136 -11.42 -17.07 3.19
CA GLY A 136 -11.41 -16.63 4.59
C GLY A 136 -12.84 -16.51 5.15
N ASN A 137 -13.16 -15.38 5.79
CA ASN A 137 -14.51 -15.04 6.28
C ASN A 137 -15.50 -14.63 5.16
N ALA A 138 -15.01 -14.51 3.92
CA ALA A 138 -15.78 -14.22 2.72
C ALA A 138 -16.64 -12.94 2.79
N TRP A 139 -16.27 -11.95 3.61
CA TRP A 139 -17.07 -10.74 3.82
C TRP A 139 -17.40 -10.04 2.49
N THR A 140 -16.40 -9.74 1.66
CA THR A 140 -16.63 -9.04 0.37
C THR A 140 -17.59 -9.82 -0.55
N PHE A 141 -17.52 -11.15 -0.53
CA PHE A 141 -18.36 -12.01 -1.37
C PHE A 141 -19.80 -12.07 -0.86
N ARG A 142 -19.99 -12.11 0.47
CA ARG A 142 -21.32 -12.05 1.08
C ARG A 142 -21.99 -10.69 0.89
N GLN A 143 -21.22 -9.61 0.73
CA GLN A 143 -21.76 -8.30 0.36
C GLN A 143 -22.19 -8.20 -1.11
N GLY A 144 -21.84 -9.16 -1.97
CA GLY A 144 -22.16 -9.10 -3.40
C GLY A 144 -21.26 -8.15 -4.20
N MET A 145 -20.10 -7.76 -3.65
CA MET A 145 -19.15 -6.88 -4.34
C MET A 145 -18.50 -7.59 -5.53
N THR A 146 -18.18 -6.81 -6.57
CA THR A 146 -17.23 -7.23 -7.61
C THR A 146 -15.83 -6.76 -7.23
N LEU A 147 -14.86 -7.66 -7.21
CA LEU A 147 -13.45 -7.33 -7.00
C LEU A 147 -12.73 -7.29 -8.35
N ALA A 148 -11.88 -6.30 -8.56
CA ALA A 148 -11.00 -6.26 -9.72
C ALA A 148 -9.56 -5.91 -9.34
N TRP A 149 -8.62 -6.49 -10.06
CA TRP A 149 -7.20 -6.18 -9.97
C TRP A 149 -6.73 -5.68 -11.33
N VAL A 150 -5.97 -4.59 -11.33
CA VAL A 150 -5.40 -4.02 -12.56
C VAL A 150 -3.91 -3.85 -12.37
N GLY A 151 -3.13 -4.58 -13.16
CA GLY A 151 -1.67 -4.47 -13.18
C GLY A 151 -1.24 -3.04 -13.50
N TRP A 152 -0.34 -2.50 -12.69
CA TRP A 152 0.08 -1.08 -12.78
C TRP A 152 1.60 -0.89 -12.67
N GLN A 153 2.31 -1.84 -12.05
CA GLN A 153 3.76 -1.76 -11.91
C GLN A 153 4.44 -2.48 -13.08
N GLY A 154 5.34 -1.78 -13.79
CA GLY A 154 5.95 -2.27 -15.04
C GLY A 154 7.43 -2.63 -14.96
N ASP A 155 8.12 -2.19 -13.91
CA ASP A 155 9.52 -2.52 -13.58
C ASP A 155 9.66 -3.82 -12.76
N SER A 156 8.55 -4.34 -12.23
CA SER A 156 8.56 -5.58 -11.47
C SER A 156 8.46 -6.81 -12.38
N THR A 157 9.22 -7.85 -12.05
CA THR A 157 9.07 -9.21 -12.60
C THR A 157 8.36 -10.08 -11.56
N PRO A 158 7.03 -9.98 -11.41
CA PRO A 158 6.32 -10.79 -10.44
C PRO A 158 6.47 -12.28 -10.76
N GLY A 159 6.36 -13.12 -9.73
CA GLY A 159 6.26 -14.58 -9.91
C GLY A 159 5.03 -14.97 -10.76
N PRO A 160 4.87 -16.26 -11.10
CA PRO A 160 3.88 -16.73 -12.09
C PRO A 160 2.42 -16.28 -11.88
N GLN A 161 2.05 -15.96 -10.64
CA GLN A 161 0.70 -15.53 -10.26
C GLN A 161 0.55 -14.02 -10.05
N GLY A 162 1.61 -13.23 -10.21
CA GLY A 162 1.53 -11.79 -10.03
C GLY A 162 1.25 -11.03 -11.33
N MET A 163 0.68 -9.85 -11.16
CA MET A 163 0.14 -9.02 -12.24
C MET A 163 1.06 -7.84 -12.52
N LYS A 164 1.14 -7.42 -13.77
CA LYS A 164 1.93 -6.24 -14.15
C LYS A 164 1.24 -5.43 -15.25
N VAL A 165 1.82 -4.28 -15.55
CA VAL A 165 1.57 -3.55 -16.79
C VAL A 165 2.82 -3.66 -17.66
N GLN A 166 2.63 -3.90 -18.96
CA GLN A 166 3.67 -3.73 -19.96
C GLN A 166 3.57 -2.31 -20.49
N VAL A 167 4.54 -1.47 -20.12
CA VAL A 167 4.66 -0.08 -20.57
C VAL A 167 5.77 0.03 -21.60
N PRO A 168 5.75 1.06 -22.46
CA PRO A 168 6.79 1.23 -23.46
C PRO A 168 8.14 1.55 -22.81
N ARG A 169 9.17 1.03 -23.47
CA ARG A 169 10.57 1.33 -23.22
C ARG A 169 11.04 2.34 -24.25
N ILE A 170 11.77 3.37 -23.83
CA ILE A 170 12.28 4.39 -24.74
C ILE A 170 13.72 4.06 -25.10
N ALA A 171 13.94 3.49 -26.28
CA ALA A 171 15.26 3.05 -26.72
C ALA A 171 16.24 4.22 -26.91
N GLY A 172 17.52 3.98 -26.60
CA GLY A 172 18.63 4.89 -26.90
C GLY A 172 18.83 6.02 -25.89
N ILE A 173 18.03 6.09 -24.82
CA ILE A 173 18.24 7.04 -23.73
C ILE A 173 19.13 6.38 -22.67
N THR A 174 20.21 7.07 -22.30
CA THR A 174 21.05 6.70 -21.16
C THR A 174 20.96 7.74 -20.06
N GLY A 175 21.30 7.36 -18.82
CA GLY A 175 21.30 8.30 -17.70
C GLY A 175 21.65 7.65 -16.37
N PRO A 176 21.86 8.46 -15.32
CA PRO A 176 22.23 7.97 -14.00
C PRO A 176 21.13 7.12 -13.38
N SER A 177 21.52 6.01 -12.77
CA SER A 177 20.68 5.15 -11.94
C SER A 177 21.44 4.75 -10.67
N ARG A 178 20.70 4.30 -9.67
CA ARG A 178 21.21 3.88 -8.36
C ARG A 178 20.49 2.62 -7.90
N GLU A 179 21.25 1.71 -7.32
CA GLU A 179 20.75 0.59 -6.54
C GLU A 179 21.29 0.64 -5.12
N GLU A 180 20.48 0.15 -4.20
CA GLU A 180 20.87 -0.11 -2.82
C GLU A 180 20.37 -1.50 -2.43
N PHE A 181 21.26 -2.32 -1.88
CA PHE A 181 20.97 -3.68 -1.46
C PHE A 181 21.31 -3.84 0.02
N VAL A 182 20.36 -4.42 0.76
CA VAL A 182 20.59 -5.03 2.08
C VAL A 182 20.09 -6.45 1.97
N PHE A 183 20.99 -7.42 2.08
CA PHE A 183 20.67 -8.82 1.83
C PHE A 183 20.02 -9.52 3.01
N ASP A 184 20.20 -8.99 4.24
CA ASP A 184 19.70 -9.58 5.48
C ASP A 184 20.12 -11.05 5.66
N ASN A 185 21.25 -11.41 5.07
CA ASN A 185 21.94 -12.68 5.25
C ASN A 185 23.43 -12.52 4.93
N THR A 186 24.20 -13.57 5.21
CA THR A 186 25.65 -13.61 5.01
C THR A 186 26.04 -14.42 3.77
N THR A 187 25.11 -14.72 2.85
CA THR A 187 25.44 -15.35 1.57
C THR A 187 26.45 -14.50 0.83
N ASN A 188 27.53 -15.13 0.36
CA ASN A 188 28.64 -14.45 -0.28
C ASN A 188 29.26 -15.37 -1.36
N PRO A 189 29.27 -14.97 -2.65
CA PRO A 189 28.74 -13.72 -3.17
C PRO A 189 27.21 -13.67 -3.17
N ALA A 190 26.65 -12.45 -3.14
CA ALA A 190 25.21 -12.20 -3.20
C ALA A 190 24.81 -11.63 -4.56
N ILE A 191 23.61 -11.94 -5.04
CA ILE A 191 23.11 -11.46 -6.35
C ILE A 191 22.04 -10.40 -6.14
N GLY A 192 22.25 -9.22 -6.74
CA GLY A 192 21.26 -8.14 -6.84
C GLY A 192 20.68 -8.03 -8.25
N THR A 193 19.42 -7.62 -8.33
CA THR A 193 18.75 -7.27 -9.60
C THR A 193 18.67 -5.75 -9.72
N LEU A 194 19.12 -5.22 -10.85
CA LEU A 194 19.05 -3.82 -11.22
C LEU A 194 17.69 -3.51 -11.82
N THR A 195 17.13 -2.35 -11.52
CA THR A 195 15.83 -1.92 -12.08
C THR A 195 15.95 -1.64 -13.58
N TYR A 196 17.10 -1.11 -14.01
CA TYR A 196 17.38 -0.78 -15.40
C TYR A 196 18.69 -1.42 -15.85
N PRO A 197 18.77 -1.86 -17.12
CA PRO A 197 20.00 -2.43 -17.63
C PRO A 197 21.16 -1.42 -17.64
N VAL A 198 22.38 -1.91 -17.38
CA VAL A 198 23.61 -1.11 -17.49
C VAL A 198 23.86 -0.72 -18.96
N ALA A 199 24.09 0.56 -19.21
CA ALA A 199 24.52 1.08 -20.50
C ALA A 199 26.04 1.05 -20.67
N ASP A 200 26.75 1.43 -19.61
CA ASP A 200 28.21 1.54 -19.58
C ASP A 200 28.76 0.82 -18.33
N PRO A 201 29.32 -0.39 -18.48
CA PRO A 201 29.92 -1.12 -17.36
C PRO A 201 31.08 -0.38 -16.66
N ALA A 202 31.78 0.52 -17.35
CA ALA A 202 32.87 1.29 -16.76
C ALA A 202 32.37 2.39 -15.82
N SER A 203 31.08 2.75 -15.91
CA SER A 203 30.44 3.75 -15.02
C SER A 203 30.02 3.19 -13.66
N ILE A 204 30.14 1.88 -13.44
CA ILE A 204 29.71 1.23 -12.20
C ILE A 204 30.63 1.66 -11.05
N VAL A 205 30.02 2.21 -10.01
CA VAL A 205 30.67 2.46 -8.73
C VAL A 205 29.91 1.69 -7.66
N LEU A 206 30.59 0.79 -6.96
CA LEU A 206 30.04 0.03 -5.84
C LEU A 206 30.70 0.48 -4.54
N THR A 207 29.88 0.76 -3.53
CA THR A 207 30.31 1.12 -2.18
C THR A 207 29.56 0.31 -1.13
N VAL A 208 30.14 0.19 0.06
CA VAL A 208 29.51 -0.44 1.23
C VAL A 208 29.54 0.51 2.42
N ARG A 209 28.52 0.43 3.28
CA ARG A 209 28.46 1.12 4.59
C ARG A 209 27.63 0.31 5.58
N ALA A 210 27.89 0.48 6.88
CA ALA A 210 27.14 -0.24 7.91
C ALA A 210 25.79 0.43 8.20
N ARG A 211 25.76 1.77 8.25
CA ARG A 211 24.55 2.59 8.43
C ARG A 211 24.43 3.65 7.35
N GLN A 212 23.24 4.28 7.23
CA GLN A 212 22.99 5.27 6.18
C GLN A 212 23.85 6.54 6.32
N GLU A 213 24.14 6.93 7.56
CA GLU A 213 24.95 8.10 7.91
C GLU A 213 26.45 7.86 7.79
N ASP A 214 26.89 6.60 7.72
CA ASP A 214 28.30 6.28 7.60
C ASP A 214 28.83 6.68 6.22
N ALA A 215 30.12 7.04 6.17
CA ALA A 215 30.80 7.30 4.91
C ALA A 215 30.76 6.05 4.01
N ARG A 216 30.55 6.27 2.71
CA ARG A 216 30.68 5.22 1.69
C ARG A 216 32.12 4.73 1.64
N GLN A 217 32.32 3.41 1.59
CA GLN A 217 33.65 2.80 1.56
C GLN A 217 33.81 1.86 0.37
N THR A 218 35.06 1.72 -0.09
CA THR A 218 35.51 0.73 -1.08
C THR A 218 36.64 -0.12 -0.50
N PRO A 219 36.39 -0.91 0.56
CA PRO A 219 37.43 -1.67 1.23
C PRO A 219 37.97 -2.79 0.33
N ALA A 220 39.18 -3.27 0.65
CA ALA A 220 39.70 -4.49 0.03
C ALA A 220 38.72 -5.66 0.25
N GLY A 221 38.47 -6.44 -0.80
CA GLY A 221 37.51 -7.55 -0.78
C GLY A 221 36.07 -7.18 -1.15
N LEU A 222 35.73 -5.89 -1.29
CA LEU A 222 34.49 -5.48 -1.96
C LEU A 222 34.70 -5.58 -3.47
N THR A 223 34.11 -6.58 -4.10
CA THR A 223 34.18 -6.76 -5.55
C THR A 223 32.79 -6.99 -6.14
N TYR A 224 32.67 -6.80 -7.45
CA TYR A 224 31.46 -7.15 -8.17
C TYR A 224 31.77 -7.77 -9.52
N ARG A 225 30.79 -8.52 -10.03
CA ARG A 225 30.76 -9.03 -11.39
C ARG A 225 29.39 -8.76 -12.01
N LEU A 226 29.38 -8.05 -13.12
CA LEU A 226 28.17 -7.89 -13.92
C LEU A 226 27.88 -9.23 -14.60
N LEU A 227 26.78 -9.88 -14.24
CA LEU A 227 26.41 -11.20 -14.76
C LEU A 227 25.78 -11.09 -16.15
N ASP A 228 24.96 -10.06 -16.32
CA ASP A 228 24.29 -9.67 -17.55
C ASP A 228 23.85 -8.20 -17.42
N GLY A 229 22.94 -7.73 -18.29
CA GLY A 229 22.52 -6.32 -18.29
C GLY A 229 21.89 -5.85 -16.98
N ASP A 230 21.21 -6.71 -16.23
CA ASP A 230 20.38 -6.33 -15.07
C ASP A 230 20.65 -7.16 -13.80
N ARG A 231 21.67 -8.01 -13.77
CA ARG A 231 22.10 -8.74 -12.57
C ARG A 231 23.56 -8.49 -12.23
N ILE A 232 23.80 -8.23 -10.95
CA ILE A 232 25.13 -8.03 -10.38
C ILE A 232 25.39 -9.02 -9.26
N GLU A 233 26.56 -9.66 -9.29
CA GLU A 233 27.09 -10.46 -8.20
C GLU A 233 28.04 -9.59 -7.36
N ILE A 234 27.80 -9.50 -6.06
CA ILE A 234 28.53 -8.67 -5.11
C ILE A 234 29.24 -9.57 -4.11
N THR A 235 30.55 -9.39 -3.97
CA THR A 235 31.35 -10.04 -2.92
C THR A 235 31.42 -9.12 -1.71
N ARG A 236 30.96 -9.63 -0.56
CA ARG A 236 30.99 -8.95 0.73
C ARG A 236 32.43 -8.89 1.28
N PRO A 237 32.93 -7.70 1.67
CA PRO A 237 34.18 -7.56 2.40
C PRO A 237 34.05 -7.98 3.87
N ALA A 238 35.19 -8.22 4.54
CA ALA A 238 35.21 -8.47 5.98
C ALA A 238 34.73 -7.25 6.79
N GLY A 239 34.20 -7.49 8.00
CA GLY A 239 33.80 -6.43 8.94
C GLY A 239 32.37 -5.90 8.76
N PHE A 240 31.58 -6.44 7.83
CA PHE A 240 30.20 -6.02 7.56
C PHE A 240 29.18 -7.12 7.86
N ASP A 241 28.16 -6.79 8.65
CA ASP A 241 27.10 -7.71 9.06
C ASP A 241 26.01 -7.91 8.00
N ALA A 242 25.03 -8.78 8.27
CA ALA A 242 23.96 -9.09 7.31
C ALA A 242 23.15 -7.86 6.87
N GLY A 243 23.11 -6.81 7.71
CA GLY A 243 22.42 -5.55 7.46
C GLY A 243 23.23 -4.52 6.69
N ALA A 244 24.48 -4.80 6.29
CA ALA A 244 25.29 -3.85 5.54
C ALA A 244 24.63 -3.39 4.22
N ILE A 245 24.81 -2.10 3.91
CA ILE A 245 24.20 -1.42 2.78
C ILE A 245 25.21 -1.37 1.64
N TYR A 246 24.89 -2.06 0.55
CA TYR A 246 25.66 -2.02 -0.70
C TYR A 246 24.99 -1.04 -1.66
N GLU A 247 25.68 0.04 -2.01
CA GLU A 247 25.16 1.04 -2.92
C GLU A 247 25.94 1.04 -4.23
N MET A 248 25.21 0.92 -5.33
CA MET A 248 25.72 0.92 -6.68
C MET A 248 25.16 2.14 -7.44
N THR A 249 26.03 2.93 -8.07
CA THR A 249 25.62 3.94 -9.06
C THR A 249 26.18 3.54 -10.42
N TYR A 250 25.42 3.79 -11.49
CA TYR A 250 25.80 3.42 -12.84
C TYR A 250 25.01 4.25 -13.87
N THR A 251 25.49 4.27 -15.11
CA THR A 251 24.73 4.76 -16.25
C THR A 251 23.82 3.64 -16.77
N ALA A 252 22.52 3.80 -16.60
CA ALA A 252 21.48 2.92 -17.10
C ALA A 252 21.08 3.27 -18.54
N ARG A 253 20.37 2.36 -19.22
CA ARG A 253 19.76 2.58 -20.54
C ARG A 253 18.28 2.22 -20.59
N ASP A 254 17.63 2.84 -21.57
CA ASP A 254 16.29 2.55 -22.05
C ASP A 254 15.22 2.62 -20.94
N PRO A 255 14.86 3.81 -20.44
CA PRO A 255 13.90 3.96 -19.35
C PRO A 255 12.49 3.49 -19.76
N LEU A 256 11.69 3.15 -18.75
CA LEU A 256 10.28 2.75 -18.89
C LEU A 256 9.36 3.94 -18.62
N VAL A 257 8.26 4.05 -19.37
CA VAL A 257 7.21 5.06 -19.15
C VAL A 257 6.26 4.58 -18.04
N LEU A 258 6.77 4.48 -16.81
CA LEU A 258 6.04 3.85 -15.70
C LEU A 258 4.76 4.60 -15.31
N GLY A 259 4.66 5.91 -15.55
CA GLY A 259 3.45 6.68 -15.29
C GLY A 259 2.20 6.18 -16.04
N MET A 260 2.35 5.39 -17.11
CA MET A 260 1.22 4.72 -17.76
C MET A 260 0.54 3.65 -16.88
N GLY A 261 1.15 3.25 -15.76
CA GLY A 261 0.46 2.46 -14.74
C GLY A 261 -0.75 3.19 -14.14
N PHE A 262 -0.69 4.52 -14.00
CA PHE A 262 -1.83 5.32 -13.52
C PHE A 262 -2.95 5.38 -14.54
N SER A 263 -2.63 5.57 -15.83
CA SER A 263 -3.65 5.57 -16.89
C SER A 263 -4.25 4.18 -17.09
N ALA A 264 -3.47 3.10 -17.01
CA ALA A 264 -4.01 1.73 -17.04
C ALA A 264 -5.04 1.51 -15.93
N PHE A 265 -4.71 1.90 -14.69
CA PHE A 265 -5.64 1.81 -13.56
C PHE A 265 -6.90 2.66 -13.76
N ARG A 266 -6.74 3.89 -14.26
CA ARG A 266 -7.84 4.82 -14.58
C ARG A 266 -8.76 4.25 -15.67
N ASP A 267 -8.19 3.90 -16.82
CA ASP A 267 -8.93 3.62 -18.05
C ASP A 267 -9.60 2.26 -18.00
N VAL A 268 -8.96 1.24 -17.41
CA VAL A 268 -9.60 -0.07 -17.18
C VAL A 268 -10.76 0.08 -16.19
N THR A 269 -10.60 0.84 -15.11
CA THR A 269 -11.70 1.07 -14.16
C THR A 269 -12.86 1.83 -14.81
N ALA A 270 -12.56 2.88 -15.59
CA ALA A 270 -13.57 3.66 -16.31
C ALA A 270 -14.31 2.80 -17.35
N PHE A 271 -13.59 1.92 -18.06
CA PHE A 271 -14.16 0.92 -18.97
C PHE A 271 -15.12 -0.02 -18.24
N LEU A 272 -14.67 -0.68 -17.16
CA LEU A 272 -15.51 -1.61 -16.39
C LEU A 272 -16.76 -0.92 -15.82
N ARG A 273 -16.65 0.35 -15.41
CA ARG A 273 -17.75 1.15 -14.89
C ARG A 273 -18.77 1.55 -15.96
N ARG A 274 -18.38 1.72 -17.22
CA ARG A 274 -19.20 2.49 -18.19
C ARG A 274 -19.41 1.83 -19.54
N GLU A 275 -18.49 1.00 -20.02
CA GLU A 275 -18.66 0.31 -21.29
C GLU A 275 -19.84 -0.65 -21.20
N GLY A 276 -20.77 -0.54 -22.14
CA GLY A 276 -22.04 -1.27 -22.14
C GLY A 276 -22.08 -2.44 -23.12
N SER A 277 -21.10 -2.55 -24.01
CA SER A 277 -20.98 -3.67 -24.94
C SER A 277 -20.46 -4.94 -24.26
N ASP A 278 -20.58 -6.06 -24.98
CA ASP A 278 -20.14 -7.39 -24.53
C ASP A 278 -18.62 -7.50 -24.32
N ALA A 279 -17.84 -6.49 -24.72
CA ALA A 279 -16.43 -6.39 -24.39
C ALA A 279 -16.20 -6.21 -22.88
N ASN A 280 -17.16 -5.58 -22.18
CA ASN A 280 -17.11 -5.42 -20.73
C ASN A 280 -17.79 -6.61 -20.03
N PRO A 281 -17.07 -7.44 -19.25
CA PRO A 281 -17.65 -8.60 -18.56
C PRO A 281 -18.64 -8.25 -17.44
N LEU A 282 -18.81 -6.96 -17.14
CA LEU A 282 -19.79 -6.44 -16.18
C LEU A 282 -21.00 -5.80 -16.86
N ALA A 283 -21.09 -5.83 -18.20
CA ALA A 283 -22.21 -5.29 -18.94
C ALA A 283 -23.34 -6.32 -19.13
N VAL A 284 -24.57 -5.84 -19.02
CA VAL A 284 -25.81 -6.57 -19.32
C VAL A 284 -26.76 -5.62 -20.05
N ASN A 285 -27.34 -6.06 -21.17
CA ASN A 285 -28.31 -5.28 -21.94
C ASN A 285 -27.81 -3.85 -22.31
N GLY A 286 -26.56 -3.74 -22.75
CA GLY A 286 -26.00 -2.46 -23.20
C GLY A 286 -25.54 -1.53 -22.08
N ARG A 287 -25.47 -1.98 -20.82
CA ARG A 287 -25.07 -1.15 -19.66
C ARG A 287 -24.22 -1.94 -18.66
N SER A 288 -23.20 -1.31 -18.09
CA SER A 288 -22.48 -1.87 -16.93
C SER A 288 -23.41 -1.97 -15.72
N THR A 289 -23.28 -3.05 -14.94
CA THR A 289 -23.99 -3.23 -13.65
C THR A 289 -23.36 -2.44 -12.50
N VAL A 290 -22.20 -1.80 -12.74
CA VAL A 290 -21.49 -1.02 -11.73
C VAL A 290 -22.21 0.32 -11.50
N THR A 291 -22.56 0.57 -10.24
CA THR A 291 -23.20 1.81 -9.79
C THR A 291 -22.28 2.65 -8.88
N ALA A 292 -21.32 2.02 -8.21
CA ALA A 292 -20.29 2.67 -7.41
C ALA A 292 -18.92 2.05 -7.67
N THR A 293 -17.88 2.89 -7.75
CA THR A 293 -16.49 2.45 -7.87
C THR A 293 -15.67 2.88 -6.67
N MET A 294 -15.02 1.91 -6.04
CA MET A 294 -14.07 2.16 -4.95
C MET A 294 -12.69 1.59 -5.29
N GLY A 295 -11.64 2.28 -4.90
CA GLY A 295 -10.26 1.80 -5.02
C GLY A 295 -9.66 1.54 -3.64
N MET A 296 -8.94 0.43 -3.48
CA MET A 296 -8.18 0.17 -2.25
C MET A 296 -6.75 -0.22 -2.59
N GLY A 297 -5.80 0.56 -2.10
CA GLY A 297 -4.38 0.32 -2.23
C GLY A 297 -3.79 -0.01 -0.87
N ILE A 298 -2.87 -0.97 -0.82
CA ILE A 298 -2.27 -1.48 0.42
C ILE A 298 -0.75 -1.35 0.33
N SER A 299 -0.15 -0.65 1.28
CA SER A 299 1.30 -0.40 1.37
C SER A 299 1.79 0.37 0.14
N GLN A 300 2.62 -0.22 -0.72
CA GLN A 300 3.08 0.40 -1.98
C GLN A 300 1.90 0.87 -2.85
N SER A 301 0.83 0.07 -2.97
CA SER A 301 -0.31 0.48 -3.77
C SER A 301 -1.21 1.52 -3.07
N GLY A 302 -1.10 1.67 -1.75
CA GLY A 302 -1.67 2.81 -1.02
C GLY A 302 -0.96 4.12 -1.39
N ARG A 303 0.38 4.07 -1.56
CA ARG A 303 1.18 5.20 -2.05
C ARG A 303 0.83 5.55 -3.50
N PHE A 304 0.59 4.52 -4.31
CA PHE A 304 0.12 4.67 -5.68
C PHE A 304 -1.19 5.45 -5.71
N LEU A 305 -2.18 5.14 -4.86
CA LEU A 305 -3.44 5.90 -4.83
C LEU A 305 -3.25 7.36 -4.40
N ARG A 306 -2.26 7.65 -3.53
CA ARG A 306 -1.92 9.02 -3.16
C ARG A 306 -1.32 9.80 -4.32
N ASP A 307 -0.39 9.21 -5.08
CA ASP A 307 0.15 9.82 -6.31
C ASP A 307 -0.92 9.92 -7.42
N TYR A 308 -1.78 8.91 -7.56
CA TYR A 308 -2.89 8.89 -8.52
C TYR A 308 -3.80 10.11 -8.31
N LEU A 309 -4.14 10.43 -7.06
CA LEU A 309 -4.90 11.63 -6.70
C LEU A 309 -4.09 12.91 -6.95
N HIS A 310 -2.83 12.96 -6.49
CA HIS A 310 -1.97 14.14 -6.63
C HIS A 310 -1.76 14.54 -8.09
N LEU A 311 -1.62 13.55 -8.99
CA LEU A 311 -1.43 13.74 -10.42
C LEU A 311 -2.75 13.93 -11.18
N GLY A 312 -3.91 13.76 -10.53
CA GLY A 312 -5.23 14.06 -11.10
C GLY A 312 -5.84 12.92 -11.92
N PHE A 313 -5.36 11.69 -11.76
CA PHE A 313 -5.83 10.55 -12.55
C PHE A 313 -7.25 10.08 -12.22
N ASN A 314 -7.91 10.62 -11.17
CA ASN A 314 -9.33 10.32 -10.91
C ASN A 314 -10.29 10.97 -11.93
N GLU A 315 -9.76 11.64 -12.95
CA GLU A 315 -10.50 12.17 -14.09
C GLU A 315 -10.22 11.33 -15.35
N ASP A 316 -11.26 10.72 -15.94
CA ASP A 316 -11.16 10.01 -17.22
C ASP A 316 -10.95 10.95 -18.42
N THR A 317 -10.63 10.41 -19.60
CA THR A 317 -10.38 11.23 -20.80
C THR A 317 -11.60 12.00 -21.33
N ARG A 318 -12.77 11.84 -20.70
CA ARG A 318 -13.99 12.62 -20.95
C ARG A 318 -14.35 13.55 -19.79
N GLY A 319 -13.45 13.76 -18.83
CA GLY A 319 -13.64 14.69 -17.72
C GLY A 319 -14.53 14.17 -16.58
N ARG A 320 -14.76 12.86 -16.49
CA ARG A 320 -15.66 12.27 -15.48
C ARG A 320 -14.87 11.63 -14.34
N PRO A 321 -15.43 11.56 -13.11
CA PRO A 321 -14.80 10.83 -12.02
C PRO A 321 -14.71 9.34 -12.35
N VAL A 322 -13.56 8.74 -11.99
CA VAL A 322 -13.30 7.30 -12.14
C VAL A 322 -13.74 6.56 -10.89
N PHE A 323 -13.22 6.96 -9.72
CA PHE A 323 -13.57 6.43 -8.40
C PHE A 323 -14.46 7.40 -7.64
N ASP A 324 -15.45 6.85 -6.94
CA ASP A 324 -16.31 7.58 -6.01
C ASP A 324 -15.73 7.53 -4.57
N GLY A 325 -15.02 6.45 -4.24
CA GLY A 325 -14.33 6.26 -2.95
C GLY A 325 -12.92 5.69 -3.10
N LEU A 326 -11.98 6.09 -2.24
CA LEU A 326 -10.63 5.52 -2.18
C LEU A 326 -10.22 5.19 -0.74
N VAL A 327 -9.56 4.06 -0.55
CA VAL A 327 -8.90 3.66 0.70
C VAL A 327 -7.40 3.56 0.44
N ALA A 328 -6.64 4.50 0.99
CA ALA A 328 -5.19 4.42 1.03
C ALA A 328 -4.79 3.73 2.35
N HIS A 329 -4.55 2.41 2.29
CA HIS A 329 -4.20 1.59 3.44
C HIS A 329 -2.68 1.46 3.59
N ILE A 330 -2.20 1.81 4.79
CA ILE A 330 -0.81 1.79 5.26
C ILE A 330 0.24 2.42 4.31
N PRO A 331 -0.01 3.58 3.67
CA PRO A 331 1.06 4.28 2.94
C PRO A 331 1.85 5.27 3.82
N GLY A 332 1.37 5.60 5.02
CA GLY A 332 1.86 6.76 5.78
C GLY A 332 1.67 8.05 4.97
N SER A 333 2.65 8.96 5.03
CA SER A 333 2.61 10.18 4.21
C SER A 333 3.13 9.97 2.78
N ARG A 334 3.60 8.76 2.47
CA ARG A 334 4.42 8.49 1.29
C ARG A 334 3.66 8.53 -0.03
N ARG A 335 4.42 8.71 -1.09
CA ARG A 335 4.02 8.56 -2.49
C ARG A 335 4.90 7.48 -3.14
N THR A 336 4.71 7.17 -4.42
CA THR A 336 5.41 6.06 -5.10
C THR A 336 6.61 6.55 -5.90
N PHE A 337 6.60 7.82 -6.35
CA PHE A 337 7.65 8.42 -7.19
C PHE A 337 7.88 7.61 -8.47
N MET A 338 6.78 7.34 -9.18
CA MET A 338 6.79 6.54 -10.41
C MET A 338 6.64 7.33 -11.70
N ASN A 339 6.28 8.62 -11.61
CA ASN A 339 6.07 9.49 -12.75
C ASN A 339 7.28 10.39 -13.03
N VAL A 340 8.45 9.78 -13.13
CA VAL A 340 9.73 10.41 -13.44
C VAL A 340 10.58 9.46 -14.29
N ARG A 341 11.56 9.99 -15.03
CA ARG A 341 12.55 9.15 -15.70
C ARG A 341 13.39 8.39 -14.67
N TRP A 342 13.70 7.13 -14.96
CA TRP A 342 14.44 6.23 -14.06
C TRP A 342 13.72 5.92 -12.73
N ALA A 343 12.39 6.00 -12.71
CA ALA A 343 11.59 5.63 -11.57
C ALA A 343 11.79 4.15 -11.15
N GLN A 344 11.81 3.90 -9.84
CA GLN A 344 11.95 2.59 -9.22
C GLN A 344 10.85 2.42 -8.15
N PRO A 345 9.57 2.29 -8.54
CA PRO A 345 8.43 2.25 -7.62
C PRO A 345 8.50 1.11 -6.58
N GLY A 346 9.38 0.12 -6.77
CA GLY A 346 9.68 -0.93 -5.80
C GLY A 346 10.32 -0.46 -4.49
N ARG A 347 11.00 0.70 -4.52
CA ARG A 347 11.80 1.26 -3.41
C ARG A 347 10.96 1.57 -2.18
N ASN A 348 11.57 1.37 -1.01
CA ASN A 348 10.91 1.63 0.27
C ASN A 348 11.86 2.35 1.24
N PRO A 349 11.97 3.70 1.15
CA PRO A 349 12.89 4.48 1.97
C PRO A 349 12.60 4.30 3.45
N SER A 350 13.53 3.70 4.20
CA SER A 350 13.48 3.57 5.65
C SER A 350 14.59 4.42 6.29
N ASP A 351 14.77 4.29 7.60
CA ASP A 351 15.93 4.85 8.30
C ASP A 351 17.25 4.19 7.88
N HIS A 352 17.20 2.90 7.52
CA HIS A 352 18.37 2.09 7.20
C HIS A 352 18.57 1.83 5.71
N THR A 353 17.53 1.88 4.90
CA THR A 353 17.60 1.54 3.46
C THR A 353 16.94 2.59 2.59
N ASP A 354 17.42 2.78 1.36
CA ASP A 354 16.81 3.64 0.33
C ASP A 354 16.57 5.11 0.77
N ARG A 355 17.24 5.60 1.82
CA ARG A 355 16.97 6.91 2.46
C ARG A 355 17.01 8.10 1.48
N LEU A 356 17.76 7.98 0.39
CA LEU A 356 17.92 9.00 -0.64
C LEU A 356 16.98 8.83 -1.85
N TYR A 357 15.97 7.97 -1.77
CA TYR A 357 14.98 7.81 -2.83
C TYR A 357 13.75 8.69 -2.57
N ALA A 358 13.35 9.49 -3.57
CA ALA A 358 12.40 10.60 -3.42
C ALA A 358 10.91 10.21 -3.42
N ALA A 359 10.56 9.05 -2.85
CA ALA A 359 9.17 8.62 -2.64
C ALA A 359 8.38 9.55 -1.70
N ASP A 360 9.07 10.39 -0.95
CA ASP A 360 8.55 11.00 0.27
C ASP A 360 8.79 12.50 0.32
N GLN A 361 8.40 13.17 -0.75
CA GLN A 361 8.54 14.62 -0.91
C GLN A 361 7.16 15.28 -0.85
N PHE A 362 7.13 16.55 -0.44
CA PHE A 362 5.95 17.40 -0.44
C PHE A 362 5.19 17.31 -1.79
N PRO A 363 3.84 17.29 -1.81
CA PRO A 363 2.92 17.42 -0.66
C PRO A 363 2.68 16.12 0.10
N PHE A 364 2.50 16.24 1.42
CA PHE A 364 2.15 15.13 2.31
C PHE A 364 0.65 15.07 2.65
N THR A 365 -0.01 16.23 2.69
CA THR A 365 -1.39 16.38 3.15
C THR A 365 -2.40 16.32 2.01
N TYR A 366 -3.61 15.87 2.30
CA TYR A 366 -4.74 15.97 1.36
C TYR A 366 -5.16 17.42 1.10
N ALA A 367 -5.15 18.25 2.16
CA ALA A 367 -5.35 19.68 2.05
C ALA A 367 -4.16 20.36 1.36
N THR A 368 -4.42 21.48 0.68
CA THR A 368 -3.36 22.32 0.12
C THR A 368 -2.68 23.09 1.25
N THR A 369 -1.39 22.86 1.43
CA THR A 369 -0.53 23.56 2.39
C THR A 369 0.61 24.25 1.65
N THR A 370 1.40 25.05 2.36
CA THR A 370 2.63 25.66 1.82
C THR A 370 3.82 25.02 2.49
N ASP A 371 4.78 24.59 1.69
CA ASP A 371 6.08 24.11 2.14
C ASP A 371 6.98 25.30 2.51
N PRO A 372 7.39 25.46 3.79
CA PRO A 372 8.27 26.55 4.20
C PRO A 372 9.71 26.39 3.68
N LEU A 373 10.13 25.18 3.28
CA LEU A 373 11.49 24.93 2.81
C LEU A 373 11.68 25.30 1.33
N THR A 374 10.65 25.10 0.50
CA THR A 374 10.72 25.36 -0.95
C THR A 374 9.81 26.50 -1.43
N GLY A 375 8.84 26.93 -0.62
CA GLY A 375 7.79 27.87 -1.02
C GLY A 375 6.68 27.25 -1.87
N ALA A 376 6.75 25.95 -2.19
CA ALA A 376 5.73 25.26 -2.97
C ALA A 376 4.38 25.24 -2.24
N ARG A 377 3.28 25.44 -2.97
CA ARG A 377 1.92 25.34 -2.42
C ARG A 377 1.15 24.26 -3.15
N ASP A 378 0.85 23.15 -2.48
CA ASP A 378 0.22 21.98 -3.10
C ASP A 378 -0.50 21.05 -2.08
N GLY A 379 -1.26 20.07 -2.57
CA GLY A 379 -1.95 19.07 -1.75
C GLY A 379 -2.57 17.95 -2.61
N LEU A 380 -2.78 16.76 -2.04
CA LEU A 380 -3.22 15.59 -2.82
C LEU A 380 -4.59 15.77 -3.50
N LEU A 381 -5.51 16.56 -2.92
CA LEU A 381 -6.81 16.82 -3.52
C LEU A 381 -6.84 18.02 -4.48
N ARG A 382 -5.72 18.74 -4.66
CA ARG A 382 -5.73 20.00 -5.42
C ARG A 382 -6.26 19.82 -6.84
N ARG A 383 -5.79 18.82 -7.57
CA ARG A 383 -6.17 18.60 -8.98
C ARG A 383 -7.62 18.13 -9.11
N CYS A 384 -8.04 17.15 -8.30
CA CYS A 384 -9.42 16.67 -8.37
C CYS A 384 -10.46 17.75 -8.01
N ARG A 385 -10.09 18.75 -7.20
CA ARG A 385 -10.97 19.89 -6.88
C ARG A 385 -11.15 20.83 -8.06
N ILE A 386 -10.09 21.02 -8.86
CA ILE A 386 -10.16 21.82 -10.09
C ILE A 386 -11.07 21.14 -11.11
N THR A 387 -11.03 19.81 -11.17
CA THR A 387 -11.74 19.02 -12.19
C THR A 387 -13.08 18.46 -11.69
N ASN A 388 -13.47 18.75 -10.45
CA ASN A 388 -14.67 18.22 -9.78
C ASN A 388 -14.76 16.69 -9.79
N THR A 389 -13.62 16.03 -9.64
CA THR A 389 -13.51 14.56 -9.62
C THR A 389 -12.99 14.02 -8.29
N CYS A 390 -13.10 14.76 -7.17
CA CYS A 390 -12.59 14.25 -5.90
C CYS A 390 -13.44 13.06 -5.38
N PRO A 391 -12.81 11.93 -5.03
CA PRO A 391 -13.49 10.85 -4.34
C PRO A 391 -13.62 11.16 -2.84
N ARG A 392 -14.47 10.40 -2.15
CA ARG A 392 -14.39 10.24 -0.70
C ARG A 392 -13.13 9.43 -0.37
N VAL A 393 -12.34 9.84 0.62
CA VAL A 393 -11.06 9.17 0.91
C VAL A 393 -10.96 8.76 2.36
N PHE A 394 -10.63 7.50 2.59
CA PHE A 394 -10.12 7.04 3.88
C PHE A 394 -8.61 6.84 3.78
N GLN A 395 -7.87 7.57 4.60
CA GLN A 395 -6.49 7.24 4.94
C GLN A 395 -6.56 6.32 6.16
N THR A 396 -6.07 5.10 6.00
CA THR A 396 -5.94 4.15 7.11
C THR A 396 -4.48 3.79 7.26
N ASP A 397 -3.91 3.98 8.44
CA ASP A 397 -2.53 3.66 8.75
C ASP A 397 -2.49 2.74 9.97
N THR A 398 -1.40 2.01 10.17
CA THR A 398 -1.13 1.38 11.46
C THR A 398 -0.16 2.25 12.24
N GLU A 399 0.07 1.93 13.52
CA GLU A 399 1.07 2.64 14.31
C GLU A 399 2.46 2.62 13.66
N PHE A 400 2.83 1.52 12.97
CA PHE A 400 4.10 1.45 12.24
C PHE A 400 4.29 2.64 11.29
N GLU A 401 3.25 3.09 10.58
CA GLU A 401 3.40 4.16 9.59
C GLU A 401 3.87 5.49 10.20
N PHE A 402 3.61 5.74 11.48
CA PHE A 402 4.11 6.96 12.12
C PHE A 402 5.63 6.93 12.32
N TRP A 403 6.18 5.75 12.61
CA TRP A 403 7.62 5.53 12.84
C TRP A 403 8.38 5.24 11.55
N GLY A 404 7.80 4.38 10.75
CA GLY A 404 8.41 3.80 9.57
C GLY A 404 7.95 4.44 8.28
N ALA A 405 7.00 5.40 8.27
CA ALA A 405 6.45 6.00 7.05
C ALA A 405 5.97 7.46 7.20
N ARG A 406 6.38 8.13 8.28
CA ARG A 406 6.10 9.56 8.57
C ARG A 406 4.61 9.89 8.52
N GLY A 407 3.77 8.98 8.99
CA GLY A 407 2.31 9.13 8.98
C GLY A 407 1.79 10.44 9.58
N SER A 408 2.52 11.05 10.53
CA SER A 408 2.17 12.35 11.10
C SER A 408 2.15 13.50 10.10
N LEU A 409 2.93 13.45 9.02
CA LEU A 409 2.91 14.46 7.95
C LEU A 409 1.61 14.45 7.11
N THR A 410 0.74 13.45 7.30
CA THR A 410 -0.62 13.49 6.73
C THR A 410 -1.54 14.43 7.51
N TYR A 411 -1.22 14.71 8.77
CA TYR A 411 -2.01 15.48 9.75
C TYR A 411 -1.31 16.74 10.24
N THR A 412 -0.09 16.97 9.77
CA THR A 412 0.69 18.17 10.05
C THR A 412 1.23 18.76 8.76
N ASP A 413 1.37 20.08 8.70
CA ASP A 413 2.02 20.74 7.58
C ASP A 413 3.54 20.53 7.64
N ALA A 414 4.24 20.98 6.60
CA ALA A 414 5.70 20.87 6.50
C ALA A 414 6.46 21.70 7.57
N ALA A 415 5.76 22.48 8.42
CA ALA A 415 6.32 23.16 9.59
C ALA A 415 5.95 22.45 10.92
N GLY A 416 5.24 21.32 10.88
CA GLY A 416 4.84 20.55 12.05
C GLY A 416 3.58 21.07 12.75
N ARG A 417 2.80 21.94 12.11
CA ARG A 417 1.54 22.48 12.66
C ARG A 417 0.37 21.59 12.23
N HIS A 418 -0.65 21.48 13.09
CA HIS A 418 -1.84 20.67 12.80
C HIS A 418 -2.53 21.10 11.50
N VAL A 419 -3.00 20.11 10.72
CA VAL A 419 -3.79 20.31 9.50
C VAL A 419 -5.08 19.53 9.63
N ASP A 420 -6.19 20.25 9.53
CA ASP A 420 -7.50 19.61 9.44
C ASP A 420 -7.65 18.88 8.10
N LEU A 421 -8.12 17.65 8.18
CA LEU A 421 -8.44 16.88 6.99
C LEU A 421 -9.63 17.53 6.26
N PRO A 422 -9.59 17.59 4.91
CA PRO A 422 -10.74 17.98 4.11
C PRO A 422 -12.02 17.22 4.48
N ARG A 423 -13.19 17.83 4.28
CA ARG A 423 -14.49 17.20 4.60
C ARG A 423 -14.69 15.86 3.88
N GLU A 424 -14.10 15.67 2.70
CA GLU A 424 -14.14 14.43 1.93
C GLU A 424 -13.19 13.33 2.44
N VAL A 425 -12.36 13.62 3.45
CA VAL A 425 -11.29 12.75 3.94
C VAL A 425 -11.52 12.35 5.40
N ARG A 426 -11.36 11.08 5.71
CA ARG A 426 -11.26 10.58 7.10
C ARG A 426 -9.92 9.88 7.30
N GLY A 427 -9.37 10.00 8.51
CA GLY A 427 -8.11 9.38 8.90
C GLY A 427 -8.33 8.41 10.06
N TYR A 428 -7.71 7.24 9.99
CA TYR A 428 -7.76 6.24 11.06
C TYR A 428 -6.38 5.61 11.24
N MET A 429 -5.84 5.66 12.45
CA MET A 429 -4.62 4.93 12.81
C MET A 429 -4.98 3.73 13.67
N MET A 430 -4.69 2.51 13.22
CA MET A 430 -4.84 1.29 14.00
C MET A 430 -3.73 1.22 15.05
N THR A 431 -4.08 1.57 16.29
CA THR A 431 -3.16 1.68 17.42
C THR A 431 -2.49 0.35 17.73
N GLY A 432 -1.18 0.36 18.00
CA GLY A 432 -0.42 -0.83 18.37
C GLY A 432 -0.25 -1.86 17.27
N HIS A 433 -0.67 -1.60 16.02
CA HIS A 433 -0.54 -2.57 14.93
C HIS A 433 0.80 -2.40 14.18
N PRO A 434 1.43 -3.51 13.72
CA PRO A 434 2.58 -3.47 12.80
C PRO A 434 2.14 -3.00 11.41
N HIS A 435 3.06 -2.88 10.45
CA HIS A 435 2.70 -2.57 9.06
C HIS A 435 1.70 -3.59 8.50
N TYR A 436 1.94 -4.87 8.78
CA TYR A 436 1.10 -5.97 8.35
C TYR A 436 1.32 -7.19 9.24
N ALA A 437 0.24 -7.92 9.51
CA ALA A 437 0.28 -9.28 10.05
C ALA A 437 -0.76 -10.12 9.28
N VAL A 438 -0.45 -11.39 9.04
CA VAL A 438 -1.42 -12.31 8.46
C VAL A 438 -2.58 -12.55 9.45
N ALA A 439 -3.76 -12.85 8.93
CA ALA A 439 -4.88 -13.22 9.77
C ALA A 439 -4.53 -14.40 10.70
N GLN A 440 -4.98 -14.32 11.95
CA GLN A 440 -4.73 -15.34 12.98
C GLN A 440 -3.25 -15.54 13.35
N ALA A 441 -2.35 -14.62 12.97
CA ALA A 441 -0.96 -14.67 13.40
C ALA A 441 -0.85 -14.80 14.93
N VAL A 442 0.18 -15.52 15.38
CA VAL A 442 0.58 -15.62 16.79
C VAL A 442 1.99 -15.07 16.89
N ALA A 443 2.28 -14.35 17.97
CA ALA A 443 3.58 -13.74 18.17
C ALA A 443 4.69 -14.80 18.12
N ASN A 444 5.73 -14.51 17.37
CA ASN A 444 6.86 -15.40 17.14
C ASN A 444 8.17 -14.59 17.01
N ARG A 445 9.31 -15.27 17.05
CA ARG A 445 10.62 -14.63 16.90
C ARG A 445 11.01 -14.50 15.43
N ASN A 446 11.70 -13.41 15.12
CA ASN A 446 12.42 -13.21 13.88
C ASN A 446 13.87 -12.84 14.24
N PRO A 447 14.90 -13.56 13.74
CA PRO A 447 16.30 -13.28 14.07
C PRO A 447 16.74 -11.85 13.75
N MET A 448 16.08 -11.19 12.80
CA MET A 448 16.40 -9.81 12.43
C MET A 448 15.90 -8.77 13.43
N CYS A 449 14.93 -9.10 14.30
CA CYS A 449 14.31 -8.13 15.19
C CYS A 449 14.60 -8.45 16.68
N GLN A 450 14.67 -7.42 17.52
CA GLN A 450 14.97 -7.57 18.94
C GLN A 450 13.80 -8.12 19.76
N MET A 451 12.57 -7.71 19.43
CA MET A 451 11.35 -8.20 20.09
C MET A 451 10.67 -9.30 19.25
N SER A 452 9.80 -10.08 19.90
CA SER A 452 8.87 -10.95 19.17
C SER A 452 7.98 -10.11 18.25
N MET A 453 7.67 -10.63 17.06
CA MET A 453 6.87 -9.92 16.08
C MET A 453 5.45 -9.70 16.58
N ASN A 454 4.95 -8.49 16.39
CA ASN A 454 3.59 -8.12 16.73
C ASN A 454 2.58 -8.86 15.83
N PRO A 455 1.63 -9.61 16.41
CA PRO A 455 0.69 -10.45 15.66
C PRO A 455 -0.59 -9.72 15.24
N LEU A 456 -0.78 -8.45 15.61
CA LEU A 456 -2.06 -7.78 15.42
C LEU A 456 -2.34 -7.49 13.95
N GLN A 457 -3.50 -7.95 13.46
CA GLN A 457 -3.99 -7.72 12.11
C GLN A 457 -5.19 -6.76 12.14
N ALA A 458 -5.27 -5.88 11.14
CA ALA A 458 -6.21 -4.76 11.08
C ALA A 458 -7.51 -5.05 10.28
N GLY A 459 -7.86 -6.30 10.04
CA GLY A 459 -8.93 -6.70 9.11
C GLY A 459 -10.31 -6.28 9.56
N ALA A 460 -10.67 -6.58 10.81
CA ALA A 460 -11.96 -6.21 11.40
C ALA A 460 -12.28 -4.70 11.32
N PRO A 461 -11.41 -3.79 11.82
CA PRO A 461 -11.67 -2.37 11.66
C PRO A 461 -11.63 -1.92 10.19
N THR A 462 -10.76 -2.50 9.35
CA THR A 462 -10.70 -2.13 7.93
C THR A 462 -11.97 -2.54 7.16
N ARG A 463 -12.56 -3.71 7.44
CA ARG A 463 -13.86 -4.12 6.90
C ARG A 463 -14.96 -3.13 7.26
N ALA A 464 -15.08 -2.78 8.54
CA ALA A 464 -16.08 -1.83 9.01
C ALA A 464 -15.92 -0.46 8.31
N LEU A 465 -14.68 0.00 8.12
CA LEU A 465 -14.38 1.23 7.41
C LEU A 465 -14.70 1.14 5.90
N VAL A 466 -14.43 0.03 5.23
CA VAL A 466 -14.84 -0.16 3.82
C VAL A 466 -16.37 -0.15 3.69
N ALA A 467 -17.08 -0.79 4.61
CA ALA A 467 -18.55 -0.74 4.66
C ALA A 467 -19.06 0.70 4.87
N ALA A 468 -18.44 1.46 5.77
CA ALA A 468 -18.79 2.85 6.03
C ALA A 468 -18.49 3.76 4.83
N LEU A 469 -17.39 3.53 4.10
CA LEU A 469 -17.07 4.27 2.88
C LEU A 469 -18.07 3.96 1.77
N GLU A 470 -18.45 2.69 1.59
CA GLU A 470 -19.47 2.30 0.62
C GLU A 470 -20.81 2.98 0.92
N ALA A 471 -21.27 2.95 2.17
CA ALA A 471 -22.48 3.66 2.58
C ALA A 471 -22.37 5.18 2.37
N TRP A 472 -21.20 5.78 2.62
CA TRP A 472 -20.98 7.20 2.36
C TRP A 472 -21.07 7.55 0.88
N VAL A 473 -20.49 6.70 0.02
CA VAL A 473 -20.50 6.85 -1.43
C VAL A 473 -21.91 6.66 -2.00
N ARG A 474 -22.63 5.63 -1.57
CA ARG A 474 -23.90 5.22 -2.18
C ARG A 474 -25.10 5.98 -1.61
N GLU A 475 -25.09 6.25 -0.32
CA GLU A 475 -26.25 6.73 0.44
C GLU A 475 -26.02 8.13 1.04
N GLY A 476 -24.80 8.66 0.95
CA GLY A 476 -24.44 9.90 1.64
C GLY A 476 -24.37 9.74 3.17
N ALA A 477 -24.36 8.50 3.67
CA ALA A 477 -24.28 8.22 5.10
C ALA A 477 -22.91 8.65 5.65
N GLU A 478 -22.90 9.73 6.44
CA GLU A 478 -21.68 10.27 7.04
C GLU A 478 -20.92 9.18 7.81
N PRO A 479 -19.61 9.00 7.60
CA PRO A 479 -18.83 7.94 8.25
C PRO A 479 -18.47 8.29 9.70
N PRO A 480 -17.89 7.35 10.47
CA PRO A 480 -17.31 7.65 11.77
C PRO A 480 -16.31 8.83 11.69
N ALA A 481 -16.19 9.59 12.77
CA ALA A 481 -15.20 10.65 12.84
C ALA A 481 -13.78 10.05 12.83
N SER A 482 -12.81 10.79 12.29
CA SER A 482 -11.41 10.38 12.25
C SER A 482 -10.89 9.95 13.63
N ARG A 483 -10.05 8.90 13.67
CA ARG A 483 -9.40 8.37 14.88
C ARG A 483 -7.90 8.30 14.65
N VAL A 484 -7.21 9.39 14.91
CA VAL A 484 -5.75 9.52 14.76
C VAL A 484 -5.16 10.23 15.98
N PRO A 485 -3.86 10.04 16.28
CA PRO A 485 -3.15 10.90 17.20
C PRO A 485 -3.21 12.37 16.75
N MET A 486 -3.43 13.30 17.68
CA MET A 486 -3.60 14.72 17.39
C MET A 486 -2.74 15.59 18.30
N LEU A 487 -2.18 16.65 17.72
CA LEU A 487 -1.41 17.67 18.46
C LEU A 487 -2.28 18.36 19.52
N ALA A 488 -3.49 18.79 19.14
CA ALA A 488 -4.41 19.50 20.03
C ALA A 488 -4.85 18.67 21.26
N HIS A 489 -4.81 17.34 21.16
CA HIS A 489 -5.16 16.43 22.26
C HIS A 489 -3.92 15.93 23.03
N GLY A 490 -2.72 16.40 22.67
CA GLY A 490 -1.46 15.94 23.25
C GLY A 490 -1.17 14.45 23.02
N THR A 491 -1.82 13.81 22.03
CA THR A 491 -1.61 12.39 21.71
C THR A 491 -0.64 12.18 20.55
N LEU A 492 -0.26 13.25 19.85
CA LEU A 492 0.82 13.28 18.87
C LEU A 492 1.93 14.21 19.38
N VAL A 493 3.13 13.69 19.56
CA VAL A 493 4.23 14.36 20.27
C VAL A 493 5.56 14.20 19.54
N ALA A 494 6.57 14.99 19.88
CA ALA A 494 7.95 14.70 19.47
C ALA A 494 8.41 13.35 20.04
N ALA A 495 9.49 12.78 19.48
CA ALA A 495 10.05 11.53 20.01
C ALA A 495 10.34 11.67 21.51
N ALA A 496 9.84 10.71 22.30
CA ALA A 496 9.97 10.65 23.75
C ALA A 496 10.51 9.28 24.16
N ASP A 497 11.12 9.20 25.34
CA ASP A 497 11.56 7.92 25.88
C ASP A 497 10.36 7.01 26.19
N ASN A 498 10.56 5.71 25.98
CA ASN A 498 9.57 4.69 26.30
C ASN A 498 9.46 4.50 27.82
N PRO A 499 8.30 4.03 28.33
CA PRO A 499 8.20 3.53 29.69
C PRO A 499 9.27 2.45 29.96
N ALA A 500 9.78 2.40 31.19
CA ALA A 500 10.81 1.44 31.61
C ALA A 500 10.26 0.00 31.75
N ILE A 501 9.84 -0.59 30.64
CA ILE A 501 9.26 -1.93 30.55
C ILE A 501 10.40 -2.96 30.36
N PRO A 502 10.50 -4.00 31.21
CA PRO A 502 11.49 -5.05 31.04
C PRO A 502 11.41 -5.71 29.65
N GLY A 503 12.56 -5.82 28.98
CA GLY A 503 12.65 -6.36 27.62
C GLY A 503 12.22 -5.40 26.50
N MET A 504 11.81 -4.16 26.83
CA MET A 504 11.55 -3.13 25.82
C MET A 504 12.86 -2.44 25.43
N PRO A 505 13.32 -2.59 24.17
CA PRO A 505 14.52 -1.93 23.73
C PRO A 505 14.28 -0.43 23.58
N ARG A 506 15.35 0.35 23.71
CA ARG A 506 15.33 1.77 23.37
C ARG A 506 15.25 1.90 21.84
N LEU A 507 14.24 2.58 21.34
CA LEU A 507 14.19 2.94 19.93
C LEU A 507 15.10 4.15 19.70
N THR A 508 16.16 3.95 18.94
CA THR A 508 17.17 5.00 18.66
C THR A 508 17.09 5.57 17.25
N SER A 509 16.27 4.97 16.38
CA SER A 509 16.16 5.34 14.98
C SER A 509 14.72 5.21 14.47
N TRP A 510 14.34 6.10 13.56
CA TRP A 510 13.05 6.12 12.86
C TRP A 510 13.23 6.72 11.47
N THR A 511 12.28 6.47 10.57
CA THR A 511 12.42 6.89 9.17
C THR A 511 12.33 8.42 9.07
N PRO A 512 13.37 9.13 8.59
CA PRO A 512 13.36 10.58 8.50
C PRO A 512 12.57 11.09 7.28
N ALA A 513 12.29 12.40 7.24
CA ALA A 513 11.64 13.07 6.11
C ALA A 513 12.60 14.12 5.50
N PRO A 514 13.64 13.68 4.78
CA PRO A 514 14.55 14.63 4.13
C PRO A 514 13.88 15.28 2.92
N LEU A 515 14.16 16.58 2.72
CA LEU A 515 14.01 17.22 1.42
C LEU A 515 15.22 16.86 0.57
N LEU A 516 14.98 16.28 -0.60
CA LEU A 516 16.01 15.77 -1.49
C LEU A 516 16.16 16.64 -2.74
N ASP A 517 17.40 17.02 -3.04
CA ASP A 517 17.80 17.55 -4.35
C ASP A 517 18.12 16.39 -5.30
N THR A 518 17.16 16.08 -6.17
CA THR A 518 17.25 14.99 -7.15
C THR A 518 17.98 15.37 -8.43
N SER A 519 18.55 16.58 -8.54
CA SER A 519 19.43 16.95 -9.65
C SER A 519 20.82 16.30 -9.54
N LYS A 520 21.16 15.79 -8.35
CA LYS A 520 22.40 15.08 -8.03
C LYS A 520 22.18 13.56 -8.04
N ASN A 521 23.23 12.81 -8.34
CA ASN A 521 23.25 11.35 -8.23
C ASN A 521 24.49 10.90 -7.44
N PRO A 522 24.36 10.40 -6.20
CA PRO A 522 23.10 10.23 -5.45
C PRO A 522 22.46 11.58 -5.05
N PRO A 523 21.13 11.62 -4.81
CA PRO A 523 20.44 12.82 -4.34
C PRO A 523 21.04 13.36 -3.04
N ALA A 524 21.08 14.69 -2.91
CA ALA A 524 21.57 15.34 -1.68
C ALA A 524 20.43 15.72 -0.75
N VAL A 525 20.63 15.57 0.56
CA VAL A 525 19.72 16.10 1.58
C VAL A 525 19.96 17.61 1.69
N VAL A 526 18.92 18.40 1.47
CA VAL A 526 18.98 19.88 1.53
C VAL A 526 18.05 20.48 2.59
N GLY A 527 17.34 19.64 3.33
CA GLY A 527 16.46 20.02 4.43
C GLY A 527 15.77 18.81 5.06
N SER A 528 14.95 19.05 6.07
CA SER A 528 14.18 17.99 6.73
C SER A 528 12.85 18.52 7.28
N TYR A 529 11.79 17.73 7.14
CA TYR A 529 10.49 18.02 7.73
C TYR A 529 10.38 17.44 9.15
N PRO A 530 9.70 18.14 10.07
CA PRO A 530 9.45 17.63 11.42
C PRO A 530 8.51 16.42 11.37
N ILE A 531 8.81 15.40 12.18
CA ILE A 531 7.98 14.20 12.32
C ILE A 531 7.59 14.06 13.79
N LEU A 532 6.33 13.71 14.00
CA LEU A 532 5.77 13.45 15.32
C LEU A 532 5.28 12.00 15.43
N PHE A 533 5.15 11.52 16.67
CA PHE A 533 4.86 10.14 17.01
C PHE A 533 3.69 10.02 18.00
N PRO A 534 2.96 8.90 17.99
CA PRO A 534 1.90 8.66 18.96
C PRO A 534 2.46 8.61 20.38
N ARG A 535 1.84 9.35 21.31
CA ARG A 535 2.17 9.30 22.74
C ARG A 535 1.75 7.95 23.34
N LEU A 536 2.61 7.36 24.14
CA LEU A 536 2.35 6.09 24.83
C LEU A 536 1.68 6.29 26.20
N ASP A 537 0.87 5.32 26.62
CA ASP A 537 0.38 5.17 27.99
C ASP A 537 1.42 4.46 28.87
N ALA A 538 1.12 4.27 30.16
CA ALA A 538 2.01 3.58 31.11
C ALA A 538 2.27 2.11 30.75
N ASP A 539 1.41 1.52 29.89
CA ASP A 539 1.58 0.17 29.39
C ASP A 539 2.41 0.12 28.11
N GLY A 540 2.92 1.26 27.62
CA GLY A 540 3.67 1.36 26.39
C GLY A 540 2.82 1.23 25.12
N ASN A 541 1.48 1.30 25.23
CA ASN A 541 0.58 1.30 24.08
C ASN A 541 0.21 2.74 23.70
N ALA A 542 0.11 3.07 22.41
CA ALA A 542 -0.23 4.43 22.00
C ALA A 542 -1.65 4.86 22.43
N ILE A 543 -1.80 6.09 22.93
CA ILE A 543 -3.09 6.61 23.46
C ILE A 543 -4.05 6.98 22.33
N GLY A 544 -3.54 7.66 21.30
CA GLY A 544 -4.33 8.13 20.16
C GLY A 544 -4.59 7.04 19.12
N GLY A 545 -5.59 7.27 18.25
CA GLY A 545 -5.96 6.35 17.19
C GLY A 545 -7.22 5.52 17.46
N LEU A 546 -7.46 4.54 16.58
CA LEU A 546 -8.47 3.50 16.72
C LEU A 546 -7.84 2.36 17.53
N ARG A 547 -8.18 2.30 18.82
CA ARG A 547 -7.79 1.21 19.73
C ARG A 547 -8.77 0.06 19.58
N THR A 548 -8.29 -1.10 19.11
CA THR A 548 -9.11 -2.32 19.05
C THR A 548 -9.24 -2.95 20.44
N PRO A 549 -10.18 -3.89 20.66
CA PRO A 549 -10.43 -4.45 22.00
C PRO A 549 -9.20 -5.10 22.67
N VAL A 550 -8.25 -5.63 21.88
CA VAL A 550 -6.98 -6.17 22.40
C VAL A 550 -6.05 -5.09 22.99
N ILE A 551 -6.18 -3.84 22.55
CA ILE A 551 -5.43 -2.68 23.04
C ILE A 551 -6.16 -1.99 24.21
N GLU A 552 -7.49 -2.05 24.24
CA GLU A 552 -8.30 -1.48 25.34
C GLU A 552 -8.40 -2.39 26.57
N ALA A 553 -8.35 -3.71 26.37
CA ALA A 553 -8.17 -4.69 27.42
C ALA A 553 -6.80 -5.40 27.24
N PRO A 554 -5.68 -4.69 27.47
CA PRO A 554 -4.36 -5.18 27.10
C PRO A 554 -3.89 -6.32 27.99
N ARG A 555 -3.17 -7.25 27.37
CA ARG A 555 -2.40 -8.32 28.02
C ARG A 555 -0.92 -8.32 27.63
N ALA A 556 -0.54 -7.35 26.81
CA ALA A 556 0.80 -7.09 26.34
C ALA A 556 0.92 -5.61 25.95
N THR A 557 2.16 -5.16 25.82
CA THR A 557 2.50 -3.97 25.05
C THR A 557 2.62 -4.39 23.60
N TYR A 558 1.89 -3.72 22.71
CA TYR A 558 1.96 -3.92 21.26
C TYR A 558 2.49 -2.63 20.63
N THR A 559 3.69 -2.69 20.05
CA THR A 559 4.30 -1.54 19.40
C THR A 559 4.17 -1.65 17.89
N GLY A 560 3.99 -0.50 17.23
CA GLY A 560 4.08 -0.42 15.78
C GLY A 560 5.49 -0.67 15.24
N TRP A 561 6.52 -0.60 16.08
CA TRP A 561 7.95 -0.65 15.71
C TRP A 561 8.69 -1.78 16.43
N ASN A 562 9.80 -2.22 15.85
CA ASN A 562 10.71 -3.20 16.43
C ASN A 562 12.13 -2.91 15.95
N PRO A 563 13.16 -2.76 16.81
CA PRO A 563 14.52 -2.53 16.34
C PRO A 563 15.15 -3.78 15.73
N ARG A 564 16.11 -3.59 14.82
CA ARG A 564 16.97 -4.63 14.27
C ARG A 564 17.91 -5.18 15.34
N ALA A 565 18.09 -6.49 15.35
CA ALA A 565 18.98 -7.20 16.26
C ALA A 565 20.46 -7.06 15.85
N ALA A 566 21.36 -7.39 16.79
CA ALA A 566 22.79 -7.49 16.52
C ALA A 566 23.07 -8.42 15.31
N GLY A 567 23.96 -7.99 14.42
CA GLY A 567 24.30 -8.72 13.19
C GLY A 567 23.42 -8.40 11.97
N PHE A 568 22.39 -7.56 12.13
CA PHE A 568 21.47 -7.13 11.06
C PHE A 568 21.35 -5.61 10.96
N GLY A 569 22.39 -4.84 11.24
CA GLY A 569 22.30 -3.37 11.33
C GLY A 569 21.56 -2.95 12.60
N GLU A 570 22.12 -3.34 13.75
CA GLU A 570 21.51 -3.18 15.08
C GLU A 570 20.99 -1.76 15.35
N GLY A 571 19.79 -1.67 15.91
CA GLY A 571 19.17 -0.42 16.37
C GLY A 571 18.36 0.33 15.31
N ALA A 572 18.58 0.06 14.02
CA ALA A 572 17.69 0.51 12.95
C ALA A 572 16.29 -0.09 13.08
N LEU A 573 15.30 0.42 12.35
CA LEU A 573 13.99 -0.22 12.30
C LEU A 573 14.06 -1.60 11.63
N CYS A 574 13.49 -2.61 12.27
CA CYS A 574 13.13 -3.88 11.65
C CYS A 574 11.93 -3.61 10.74
N THR A 575 12.21 -3.17 9.51
CA THR A 575 11.22 -2.64 8.56
C THR A 575 9.95 -3.48 8.50
N ASN A 576 8.80 -2.82 8.65
CA ASN A 576 7.44 -3.34 8.66
C ASN A 576 7.07 -4.21 9.88
N GLN A 577 8.01 -4.51 10.77
CA GLN A 577 7.76 -5.35 11.94
C GLN A 577 7.49 -4.50 13.19
N GLY A 578 6.38 -4.81 13.85
CA GLY A 578 6.08 -4.33 15.20
C GLY A 578 6.63 -5.29 16.26
N GLY A 579 6.64 -4.85 17.50
CA GLY A 579 7.04 -5.64 18.67
C GLY A 579 5.85 -6.01 19.55
N VAL A 580 6.01 -7.09 20.31
CA VAL A 580 5.07 -7.43 21.40
C VAL A 580 5.83 -7.88 22.64
N ILE A 581 5.43 -7.33 23.79
CA ILE A 581 5.97 -7.66 25.10
C ILE A 581 4.82 -8.02 26.03
N PRO A 582 4.59 -9.33 26.29
CA PRO A 582 3.57 -9.79 27.22
C PRO A 582 3.65 -9.14 28.61
N PHE A 583 2.52 -8.96 29.29
CA PHE A 583 2.51 -8.60 30.71
C PHE A 583 2.94 -9.79 31.57
N ALA A 584 3.43 -9.54 32.78
CA ALA A 584 3.58 -10.59 33.79
C ALA A 584 2.23 -11.28 34.06
N ALA A 585 2.21 -12.60 34.21
CA ALA A 585 0.97 -13.33 34.49
C ALA A 585 0.48 -13.06 35.91
N THR A 586 1.41 -13.05 36.87
CA THR A 586 1.13 -12.90 38.30
C THR A 586 1.80 -11.67 38.90
N ARG A 587 1.32 -11.26 40.08
CA ARG A 587 1.95 -10.17 40.85
C ARG A 587 3.41 -10.47 41.19
N ALA A 588 3.71 -11.72 41.51
CA ALA A 588 5.06 -12.18 41.87
C ALA A 588 6.02 -12.08 40.68
N GLU A 589 5.61 -12.53 39.48
CA GLU A 589 6.39 -12.38 38.26
C GLU A 589 6.67 -10.91 37.94
N ARG A 590 5.66 -10.04 38.08
CA ARG A 590 5.80 -8.60 37.86
C ARG A 590 6.87 -8.01 38.77
N GLN A 591 6.79 -8.29 40.07
CA GLN A 591 7.73 -7.79 41.07
C GLN A 591 9.15 -8.31 40.82
N ALA A 592 9.30 -9.59 40.50
CA ALA A 592 10.60 -10.18 40.19
C ALA A 592 11.25 -9.55 38.95
N ALA A 593 10.45 -9.18 37.95
CA ALA A 593 10.94 -8.52 36.73
C ALA A 593 11.10 -7.00 36.87
N ASN A 594 10.68 -6.39 37.98
CA ASN A 594 10.52 -4.94 38.14
C ASN A 594 9.66 -4.31 37.03
N ASP A 595 8.62 -5.02 36.58
CA ASP A 595 7.73 -4.53 35.54
C ASP A 595 6.76 -3.50 36.13
N PRO A 596 6.73 -2.25 35.63
CA PRO A 596 5.83 -1.23 36.17
C PRO A 596 4.35 -1.50 35.84
N ARG A 597 4.07 -2.35 34.84
CA ARG A 597 2.71 -2.65 34.37
C ARG A 597 2.04 -3.63 35.33
N PRO A 598 0.80 -3.38 35.82
CA PRO A 598 0.02 -4.38 36.54
C PRO A 598 -0.03 -5.72 35.79
N SER A 599 0.16 -6.82 36.53
CA SER A 599 0.10 -8.18 35.97
C SER A 599 -1.30 -8.54 35.47
N ILE A 600 -1.43 -9.62 34.71
CA ILE A 600 -2.73 -10.13 34.24
C ILE A 600 -3.66 -10.42 35.43
N GLU A 601 -3.15 -11.08 36.46
CA GLU A 601 -3.87 -11.36 37.72
C GLU A 601 -4.37 -10.09 38.41
N GLU A 602 -3.55 -9.03 38.44
CA GLU A 602 -3.92 -7.76 39.09
C GLU A 602 -4.93 -6.94 38.29
N ARG A 603 -4.98 -7.10 36.96
CA ARG A 603 -5.92 -6.38 36.07
C ARG A 603 -7.26 -7.09 35.95
N TRP A 604 -7.19 -8.40 35.75
CA TRP A 604 -8.32 -9.21 35.37
C TRP A 604 -8.53 -10.28 36.43
N PRO A 605 -9.34 -9.99 37.48
CA PRO A 605 -9.51 -10.90 38.62
C PRO A 605 -10.16 -12.23 38.23
N SER A 606 -10.76 -12.31 37.04
CA SER A 606 -11.24 -13.55 36.44
C SER A 606 -11.25 -13.46 34.92
N GLN A 607 -11.32 -14.62 34.26
CA GLN A 607 -11.53 -14.69 32.81
C GLN A 607 -12.85 -14.00 32.40
N ALA A 608 -13.90 -14.12 33.20
CA ALA A 608 -15.18 -13.44 32.95
C ALA A 608 -15.03 -11.91 32.97
N ALA A 609 -14.22 -11.36 33.88
CA ALA A 609 -13.94 -9.92 33.94
C ALA A 609 -13.18 -9.44 32.69
N TYR A 610 -12.20 -10.20 32.21
CA TYR A 610 -11.50 -9.91 30.96
C TYR A 610 -12.44 -9.93 29.75
N VAL A 611 -13.25 -10.99 29.62
CA VAL A 611 -14.22 -11.13 28.52
C VAL A 611 -15.25 -9.99 28.55
N ALA A 612 -15.72 -9.59 29.73
CA ALA A 612 -16.65 -8.47 29.88
C ALA A 612 -16.03 -7.14 29.41
N ALA A 613 -14.76 -6.87 29.75
CA ALA A 613 -14.06 -5.68 29.29
C ALA A 613 -13.87 -5.66 27.76
N VAL A 614 -13.48 -6.80 27.18
CA VAL A 614 -13.38 -6.97 25.71
C VAL A 614 -14.72 -6.75 25.04
N ARG A 615 -15.79 -7.36 25.56
CA ARG A 615 -17.15 -7.23 25.01
C ARG A 615 -17.63 -5.78 25.03
N ALA A 616 -17.47 -5.08 26.15
CA ALA A 616 -17.84 -3.66 26.26
C ALA A 616 -17.08 -2.77 25.26
N SER A 617 -15.80 -3.03 25.05
CA SER A 617 -14.99 -2.35 24.03
C SER A 617 -15.51 -2.63 22.61
N ALA A 618 -15.74 -3.91 22.28
CA ALA A 618 -16.18 -4.34 20.96
C ALA A 618 -17.59 -3.81 20.61
N GLU A 619 -18.54 -3.87 21.55
CA GLU A 619 -19.90 -3.35 21.38
C GLU A 619 -19.91 -1.83 21.21
N ARG A 620 -19.03 -1.09 21.93
CA ARG A 620 -18.88 0.36 21.72
C ARG A 620 -18.37 0.67 20.31
N LEU A 621 -17.32 -0.01 19.86
CA LEU A 621 -16.78 0.18 18.51
C LEU A 621 -17.81 -0.20 17.43
N GLN A 622 -18.66 -1.20 17.67
CA GLN A 622 -19.78 -1.51 16.78
C GLN A 622 -20.81 -0.39 16.74
N ALA A 623 -21.21 0.17 17.89
CA ALA A 623 -22.12 1.32 17.94
C ALA A 623 -21.55 2.54 17.21
N GLU A 624 -20.23 2.72 17.25
CA GLU A 624 -19.51 3.75 16.51
C GLU A 624 -19.29 3.41 15.01
N ARG A 625 -19.76 2.24 14.53
CA ARG A 625 -19.53 1.69 13.17
C ARG A 625 -18.05 1.50 12.80
N LEU A 626 -17.21 1.22 13.81
CA LEU A 626 -15.79 0.90 13.68
C LEU A 626 -15.51 -0.61 13.77
N LEU A 627 -16.53 -1.42 14.10
CA LEU A 627 -16.54 -2.88 13.98
C LEU A 627 -17.89 -3.35 13.42
N LEU A 628 -17.87 -4.47 12.69
CA LEU A 628 -19.10 -5.15 12.26
C LEU A 628 -19.59 -6.09 13.37
N ALA A 629 -20.89 -6.41 13.36
CA ALA A 629 -21.50 -7.30 14.35
C ALA A 629 -20.80 -8.68 14.43
N GLU A 630 -20.45 -9.25 13.27
CA GLU A 630 -19.73 -10.53 13.20
C GLU A 630 -18.29 -10.44 13.72
N ASP A 631 -17.64 -9.28 13.56
CA ASP A 631 -16.31 -9.04 14.11
C ASP A 631 -16.37 -8.93 15.64
N VAL A 632 -17.41 -8.31 16.20
CA VAL A 632 -17.66 -8.30 17.65
C VAL A 632 -17.78 -9.73 18.18
N GLN A 633 -18.61 -10.54 17.55
CA GLN A 633 -18.80 -11.95 17.94
C GLN A 633 -17.47 -12.72 17.90
N ALA A 634 -16.71 -12.58 16.82
CA ALA A 634 -15.41 -13.26 16.66
C ALA A 634 -14.38 -12.80 17.70
N ILE A 635 -14.29 -11.50 17.99
CA ILE A 635 -13.38 -10.93 18.99
C ILE A 635 -13.72 -11.45 20.38
N VAL A 636 -15.00 -11.47 20.74
CA VAL A 636 -15.43 -11.93 22.06
C VAL A 636 -15.22 -13.43 22.21
N ALA A 637 -15.52 -14.23 21.18
CA ALA A 637 -15.20 -15.66 21.18
C ALA A 637 -13.70 -15.92 21.32
N ALA A 638 -12.84 -15.11 20.66
CA ALA A 638 -11.40 -15.21 20.83
C ALA A 638 -10.95 -14.83 22.25
N ALA A 639 -11.63 -13.90 22.92
CA ALA A 639 -11.35 -13.58 24.32
C ALA A 639 -11.77 -14.73 25.24
N GLU A 640 -12.96 -15.32 25.05
CA GLU A 640 -13.45 -16.49 25.78
C GLU A 640 -12.49 -17.68 25.64
N ALA A 641 -11.98 -17.90 24.42
CA ALA A 641 -10.98 -18.93 24.12
C ALA A 641 -9.54 -18.56 24.52
N ASN A 642 -9.32 -17.40 25.16
CA ASN A 642 -7.99 -16.94 25.60
C ASN A 642 -6.96 -16.74 24.44
N THR A 643 -7.43 -16.53 23.21
CA THR A 643 -6.60 -16.39 22.00
C THR A 643 -6.55 -14.96 21.45
N LEU A 644 -7.39 -14.03 21.94
CA LEU A 644 -7.47 -12.65 21.44
C LEU A 644 -6.12 -11.91 21.48
N ALA A 645 -5.31 -12.13 22.51
CA ALA A 645 -4.00 -11.49 22.68
C ALA A 645 -2.94 -12.00 21.68
N ARG A 646 -3.18 -13.13 21.01
CA ARG A 646 -2.27 -13.73 20.01
C ARG A 646 -0.85 -13.98 20.53
N LEU A 647 -0.73 -14.28 21.82
CA LEU A 647 0.53 -14.67 22.46
C LEU A 647 0.67 -16.21 22.43
N PRO A 648 1.89 -16.76 22.41
CA PRO A 648 2.11 -18.18 22.64
C PRO A 648 1.47 -18.64 23.96
N ALA A 649 1.02 -19.89 24.00
CA ALA A 649 0.64 -20.51 25.27
C ALA A 649 1.84 -20.47 26.21
N ARG A 650 1.59 -20.04 27.46
CA ARG A 650 2.58 -20.06 28.53
C ARG A 650 2.48 -21.36 29.31
#